data_AF-A0A972WY47-F1
#
_entry.id   AF-A0A972WY47-F1
#
_cell.length_a   1.000
_cell.length_b   1.000
_cell.length_c   1.000
_cell.angle_alpha   90.00
_cell.angle_beta   90.00
_cell.angle_gamma   90.00
#
_symmetry.space_group_name_H-M   'P 1'
#
loop_
_entity.id
_entity.type
_entity.pdbx_description
1 polymer ?
#
loop_
_entity_poly.entity_id
_entity_poly.type
_entity_poly.pdbx_seq_one_letter_code
_entity_poly.pdbx_strand_id
1 'polypeptide(L)'
;RFPLVWLQMLITSVIETVVGVFSGTFRESLAGLRATVAIIIDTTYIWRRRQEVRPFRRVLASDIGKLQVKGSARLTRFIRHRRAIESSAIASSTEVKKFWRQTSTRSSGIAMTVIFALILVGSREIITNGSRIVGEFLPFDSGSVTSGLLFELFRSGWWSSGFGQATANPTGIGLLALGGYLVFGNLALLQTLMIVGSIFFGFFGMWRLCGAFANSRARLVGASIYVALPLGYDAIARGRFSALLTIAALPWVFDILRRAGGLHAEGRIDPTTNLLISNSEKSIGVGISRRTQLIAGLVLILGLVSAFAPAILVVTLIGVLLWFVASVFGGTPMRSIGAMSFVGLAGVVGSLLINLPWSMNFISRQWWQLLTSDQSVSERGIGLSALASLDFGNLRGGFFVLGAYFCVVCSLLVANSWRLVWALRSAFLVVGALLLAVLDDRGLLPFQMPEPSILLTLVAVGLGLACATCVSIFSETALSKSSDWRRSVGLLVPIAILLTFLPTFLNVADGRWQQPDSTVSQLLAQLPDNPEDGNYRTLFVGDNELLPVATNALTSFVSYGVSDDGPVNIVSHWAPQHTAMNSLADQALMALISNDTVRVGRLMSPLAIRYIVVPLSSAPSASALDLVDALSNQLDLRRLYFARDLVIFENVDWIPIIGVLDEQSAVASQKVVGSALIVQELQSVNPLFVDDHNVASKSSRSSFNGGT
;
A
#
# COMPACT_ATOMS: atom_id res chain seq x y z
N ARG A 1 -21.00 36.84 3.93
CA ARG A 1 -21.16 36.55 2.48
C ARG A 1 -20.07 35.65 1.90
N PHE A 2 -18.80 35.78 2.31
CA PHE A 2 -17.71 34.94 1.83
C PHE A 2 -17.93 33.41 1.97
N PRO A 3 -18.40 32.86 3.13
CA PRO A 3 -18.57 31.41 3.26
C PRO A 3 -19.60 30.84 2.29
N LEU A 4 -20.70 31.57 2.06
CA LEU A 4 -21.78 31.15 1.17
C LEU A 4 -21.37 31.21 -0.32
N VAL A 5 -20.60 32.24 -0.71
CA VAL A 5 -20.04 32.34 -2.07
C VAL A 5 -18.96 31.27 -2.31
N TRP A 6 -18.15 30.98 -1.29
CA TRP A 6 -17.15 29.90 -1.37
C TRP A 6 -17.81 28.54 -1.56
N LEU A 7 -18.86 28.24 -0.78
CA LEU A 7 -19.63 27.00 -0.91
C LEU A 7 -20.29 26.89 -2.30
N GLN A 8 -20.83 27.99 -2.82
CA GLN A 8 -21.36 28.05 -4.19
C GLN A 8 -20.28 27.78 -5.25
N MET A 9 -19.09 28.38 -5.12
CA MET A 9 -17.97 28.13 -6.02
C MET A 9 -17.48 26.68 -5.94
N LEU A 10 -17.47 26.11 -4.73
CA LEU A 10 -17.10 24.72 -4.51
C LEU A 10 -18.06 23.79 -5.24
N ILE A 11 -19.37 23.92 -5.01
CA ILE A 11 -20.39 23.12 -5.70
C ILE A 11 -20.28 23.26 -7.22
N THR A 12 -20.13 24.50 -7.71
CA THR A 12 -20.00 24.75 -9.14
C THR A 12 -18.75 24.09 -9.72
N SER A 13 -17.61 24.17 -9.03
CA SER A 13 -16.36 23.54 -9.47
C SER A 13 -16.40 22.02 -9.40
N VAL A 14 -17.15 21.43 -8.45
CA VAL A 14 -17.39 19.99 -8.37
C VAL A 14 -18.22 19.53 -9.57
N ILE A 15 -19.32 20.20 -9.87
CA ILE A 15 -20.17 19.92 -11.04
C ILE A 15 -19.36 20.07 -12.33
N GLU A 16 -18.58 21.15 -12.45
CA GLU A 16 -17.69 21.37 -13.61
C GLU A 16 -16.63 20.27 -13.74
N THR A 17 -16.15 19.72 -12.63
CA THR A 17 -15.18 18.61 -12.65
C THR A 17 -15.82 17.33 -13.16
N VAL A 18 -17.04 16.99 -12.70
CA VAL A 18 -17.81 15.84 -13.19
C VAL A 18 -18.09 16.00 -14.69
N VAL A 19 -18.58 17.16 -15.13
CA VAL A 19 -18.84 17.44 -16.56
C VAL A 19 -17.53 17.45 -17.37
N GLY A 20 -16.44 17.92 -16.78
CA GLY A 20 -15.09 17.95 -17.37
C GLY A 20 -14.55 16.56 -17.71
N VAL A 21 -14.92 15.53 -16.94
CA VAL A 21 -14.59 14.12 -17.22
C VAL A 21 -15.19 13.68 -18.55
N PHE A 22 -16.48 13.96 -18.77
CA PHE A 22 -17.20 13.54 -19.97
C PHE A 22 -16.87 14.39 -21.21
N SER A 23 -16.49 15.66 -21.01
CA SER A 23 -16.23 16.61 -22.10
C SER A 23 -14.76 16.68 -22.53
N GLY A 24 -13.84 16.02 -21.82
CA GLY A 24 -12.41 16.02 -22.14
C GLY A 24 -11.65 17.27 -21.68
N THR A 25 -12.28 18.15 -20.90
CA THR A 25 -11.67 19.36 -20.29
C THR A 25 -11.30 19.15 -18.81
N PHE A 26 -11.24 17.89 -18.34
CA PHE A 26 -10.99 17.51 -16.95
C PHE A 26 -9.82 18.25 -16.28
N ARG A 27 -8.72 18.50 -17.01
CA ARG A 27 -7.55 19.20 -16.46
C ARG A 27 -7.84 20.67 -16.12
N GLU A 28 -8.66 21.32 -16.93
CA GLU A 28 -9.05 22.72 -16.74
C GLU A 28 -10.09 22.85 -15.62
N SER A 29 -11.02 21.90 -15.53
CA SER A 29 -12.02 21.85 -14.44
C SER A 29 -11.37 21.52 -13.09
N LEU A 30 -10.44 20.55 -13.05
CA LEU A 30 -9.67 20.22 -11.85
C LEU A 30 -8.80 21.38 -11.36
N ALA A 31 -8.22 22.15 -12.29
CA ALA A 31 -7.49 23.37 -11.94
C ALA A 31 -8.41 24.42 -11.31
N GLY A 32 -9.66 24.52 -11.79
CA GLY A 32 -10.70 25.34 -11.18
C GLY A 32 -11.03 24.90 -9.75
N LEU A 33 -11.28 23.61 -9.55
CA LEU A 33 -11.58 23.05 -8.23
C LEU A 33 -10.41 23.25 -7.25
N ARG A 34 -9.18 23.01 -7.69
CA ARG A 34 -7.98 23.28 -6.88
C ARG A 34 -7.85 24.75 -6.51
N ALA A 35 -8.11 25.66 -7.44
CA ALA A 35 -8.10 27.09 -7.15
C ALA A 35 -9.17 27.44 -6.11
N THR A 36 -10.37 26.86 -6.18
CA THR A 36 -11.45 27.09 -5.21
C THR A 36 -11.08 26.60 -3.81
N VAL A 37 -10.43 25.45 -3.70
CA VAL A 37 -9.94 24.90 -2.41
C VAL A 37 -8.78 25.76 -1.87
N ALA A 38 -7.85 26.17 -2.74
CA ALA A 38 -6.71 27.00 -2.36
C ALA A 38 -7.12 28.36 -1.79
N ILE A 39 -8.31 28.89 -2.15
CA ILE A 39 -8.83 30.13 -1.56
C ILE A 39 -8.86 30.10 -0.03
N ILE A 40 -9.13 28.95 0.60
CA ILE A 40 -9.11 28.83 2.07
C ILE A 40 -7.70 29.08 2.60
N ILE A 41 -6.71 28.43 2.01
CA ILE A 41 -5.31 28.50 2.42
C ILE A 41 -4.75 29.91 2.14
N ASP A 42 -5.08 30.48 0.98
CA ASP A 42 -4.60 31.78 0.51
C ASP A 42 -5.45 32.97 1.01
N THR A 43 -6.41 32.76 1.92
CA THR A 43 -7.32 33.84 2.38
C THR A 43 -6.56 35.04 2.93
N THR A 44 -5.51 34.81 3.71
CA THR A 44 -4.66 35.86 4.30
C THR A 44 -3.91 36.64 3.23
N TYR A 45 -3.32 35.95 2.25
CA TYR A 45 -2.66 36.55 1.10
C TYR A 45 -3.63 37.38 0.25
N ILE A 46 -4.81 36.83 -0.06
CA ILE A 46 -5.86 37.52 -0.83
C ILE A 46 -6.33 38.77 -0.09
N TRP A 47 -6.47 38.70 1.24
CA TRP A 47 -6.88 39.85 2.05
C TRP A 47 -5.82 40.95 2.04
N ARG A 48 -4.55 40.60 2.25
CA ARG A 48 -3.41 41.54 2.18
C ARG A 48 -3.33 42.21 0.82
N ARG A 49 -3.42 41.42 -0.26
CA ARG A 49 -3.39 41.94 -1.64
C ARG A 49 -4.59 42.82 -1.96
N ARG A 50 -5.77 42.53 -1.40
CA ARG A 50 -6.95 43.39 -1.55
C ARG A 50 -6.81 44.71 -0.83
N GLN A 51 -6.12 44.76 0.32
CA GLN A 51 -5.82 46.02 1.00
C GLN A 51 -4.86 46.89 0.20
N GLU A 52 -3.80 46.28 -0.37
CA GLU A 52 -2.84 46.98 -1.24
C GLU A 52 -3.49 47.57 -2.50
N VAL A 53 -4.50 46.89 -3.05
CA VAL A 53 -5.22 47.33 -4.27
C VAL A 53 -6.37 48.30 -3.96
N ARG A 54 -6.85 48.35 -2.71
CA ARG A 54 -7.96 49.22 -2.28
C ARG A 54 -7.78 50.71 -2.64
N PRO A 55 -6.61 51.35 -2.45
CA PRO A 55 -6.43 52.77 -2.79
C PRO A 55 -6.47 53.05 -4.31
N PHE A 56 -6.19 52.05 -5.15
CA PHE A 56 -6.21 52.20 -6.61
C PHE A 56 -7.59 51.92 -7.23
N ARG A 57 -8.58 51.55 -6.41
CA ARG A 57 -9.91 51.17 -6.89
C ARG A 57 -10.77 52.42 -7.13
N ARG A 58 -11.07 52.69 -8.41
CA ARG A 58 -11.94 53.80 -8.84
C ARG A 58 -13.44 53.50 -8.82
N VAL A 59 -13.84 52.23 -8.77
CA VAL A 59 -15.24 51.78 -8.86
C VAL A 59 -15.57 50.81 -7.72
N LEU A 60 -16.74 50.98 -7.10
CA LEU A 60 -17.21 50.12 -6.02
C LEU A 60 -17.52 48.70 -6.52
N ALA A 61 -17.23 47.70 -5.69
CA ALA A 61 -17.47 46.29 -6.04
C ALA A 61 -18.97 45.98 -6.27
N SER A 62 -19.87 46.74 -5.66
CA SER A 62 -21.31 46.65 -5.87
C SER A 62 -21.72 46.97 -7.30
N ASP A 63 -21.04 47.91 -7.95
CA ASP A 63 -21.39 48.37 -9.30
C ASP A 63 -20.87 47.40 -10.36
N ILE A 64 -19.68 46.83 -10.13
CA ILE A 64 -19.14 45.74 -10.94
C ILE A 64 -20.02 44.48 -10.80
N GLY A 65 -20.48 44.17 -9.58
CA GLY A 65 -21.35 43.01 -9.33
C GLY A 65 -22.70 43.07 -10.05
N LYS A 66 -23.21 44.27 -10.33
CA LYS A 66 -24.43 44.47 -11.16
C LYS A 66 -24.18 44.21 -12.64
N LEU A 67 -22.95 44.40 -13.13
CA LEU A 67 -22.55 44.18 -14.52
C LEU A 67 -22.04 42.76 -14.80
N GLN A 68 -21.79 41.97 -13.76
CA GLN A 68 -21.35 40.58 -13.91
C GLN A 68 -22.53 39.68 -14.30
N VAL A 69 -22.32 38.85 -15.32
CA VAL A 69 -23.27 37.80 -15.70
C VAL A 69 -23.41 36.84 -14.52
N LYS A 70 -24.64 36.66 -14.02
CA LYS A 70 -24.94 35.69 -12.96
C LYS A 70 -24.68 34.27 -13.46
N GLY A 71 -23.97 33.48 -12.66
CA GLY A 71 -23.66 32.07 -12.95
C GLY A 71 -22.20 31.83 -13.36
N SER A 72 -21.90 30.58 -13.71
CA SER A 72 -20.57 30.19 -14.20
C SER A 72 -20.41 30.58 -15.66
N ALA A 73 -19.51 31.53 -15.93
CA ALA A 73 -19.13 31.92 -17.29
C ALA A 73 -18.60 30.73 -18.12
N ARG A 74 -18.05 29.70 -17.46
CA ARG A 74 -17.53 28.48 -18.09
C ARG A 74 -18.64 27.52 -18.49
N LEU A 75 -19.65 27.32 -17.64
CA LEU A 75 -20.84 26.52 -17.94
C LEU A 75 -21.64 27.17 -19.08
N THR A 76 -21.81 28.50 -19.03
CA THR A 76 -22.47 29.24 -20.12
C THR A 76 -21.66 29.18 -21.42
N ARG A 77 -20.33 29.21 -21.36
CA ARG A 77 -19.45 28.99 -22.52
C ARG A 77 -19.57 27.57 -23.05
N PHE A 78 -19.67 26.55 -22.20
CA PHE A 78 -19.89 25.16 -22.60
C PHE A 78 -21.22 24.99 -23.34
N ILE A 79 -22.31 25.55 -22.81
CA ILE A 79 -23.64 25.50 -23.44
C ILE A 79 -23.65 26.27 -24.77
N ARG A 80 -23.04 27.46 -24.83
CA ARG A 80 -22.86 28.21 -26.08
C ARG A 80 -21.98 27.50 -27.08
N HIS A 81 -20.91 26.84 -26.62
CA HIS A 81 -20.01 26.08 -27.49
C HIS A 81 -20.73 24.87 -28.09
N ARG A 82 -21.63 24.20 -27.35
CA ARG A 82 -22.46 23.11 -27.88
C ARG A 82 -23.43 23.60 -28.97
N ARG A 83 -24.09 24.74 -28.77
CA ARG A 83 -24.95 25.37 -29.79
C ARG A 83 -24.16 25.85 -31.02
N ALA A 84 -22.96 26.37 -30.80
CA ALA A 84 -22.05 26.76 -31.89
C ALA A 84 -21.49 25.54 -32.64
N ILE A 85 -21.28 24.42 -31.95
CA ILE A 85 -20.87 23.14 -32.54
C ILE A 85 -22.01 22.58 -33.40
N GLU A 86 -23.25 22.58 -32.93
CA GLU A 86 -24.44 22.18 -33.72
C GLU A 86 -24.62 23.06 -34.96
N SER A 87 -24.40 24.38 -34.86
CA SER A 87 -24.47 25.27 -36.03
C SER A 87 -23.28 25.13 -36.99
N SER A 88 -22.09 24.78 -36.49
CA SER A 88 -20.89 24.56 -37.31
C SER A 88 -20.81 23.17 -37.96
N ALA A 89 -21.52 22.18 -37.40
CA ALA A 89 -21.64 20.82 -37.95
C ALA A 89 -22.38 20.79 -39.30
N ILE A 90 -23.16 21.84 -39.59
CA ILE A 90 -23.88 22.01 -40.85
C ILE A 90 -23.00 22.70 -41.92
N ALA A 91 -21.85 23.30 -41.54
CA ALA A 91 -21.21 24.33 -42.38
C ALA A 91 -19.75 24.11 -42.84
N SER A 92 -18.97 23.12 -42.39
CA SER A 92 -17.62 22.96 -42.98
C SER A 92 -16.91 21.61 -42.77
N SER A 93 -16.30 21.12 -43.85
CA SER A 93 -15.48 19.90 -43.96
C SER A 93 -13.97 20.13 -43.73
N THR A 94 -13.55 21.27 -43.18
CA THR A 94 -12.13 21.70 -43.15
C THR A 94 -11.47 21.84 -41.77
N GLU A 95 -12.14 21.48 -40.65
CA GLU A 95 -11.53 21.44 -39.30
C GLU A 95 -11.28 20.01 -38.75
N VAL A 96 -10.79 19.11 -39.59
CA VAL A 96 -10.53 17.70 -39.22
C VAL A 96 -9.55 17.59 -38.03
N LYS A 97 -8.47 18.38 -37.98
CA LYS A 97 -7.42 18.26 -36.93
C LYS A 97 -7.87 18.59 -35.50
N LYS A 98 -8.77 19.56 -35.29
CA LYS A 98 -9.31 19.87 -33.95
C LYS A 98 -10.29 18.81 -33.48
N PHE A 99 -11.07 18.25 -34.40
CA PHE A 99 -11.99 17.14 -34.13
C PHE A 99 -11.24 15.91 -33.60
N TRP A 100 -10.12 15.51 -34.22
CA TRP A 100 -9.32 14.36 -33.75
C TRP A 100 -8.71 14.54 -32.35
N ARG A 101 -8.25 15.76 -32.00
CA ARG A 101 -7.76 16.07 -30.64
C ARG A 101 -8.89 16.01 -29.60
N GLN A 102 -10.11 16.45 -29.94
CA GLN A 102 -11.28 16.38 -29.06
C GLN A 102 -11.90 14.98 -28.95
N THR A 103 -11.87 14.16 -30.01
CA THR A 103 -12.34 12.76 -29.98
C THR A 103 -11.41 11.87 -29.15
N SER A 104 -10.09 12.11 -29.20
CA SER A 104 -9.13 11.34 -28.41
C SER A 104 -9.24 11.58 -26.90
N THR A 105 -9.61 12.78 -26.45
CA THR A 105 -9.82 13.04 -25.01
C THR A 105 -11.14 12.46 -24.50
N ARG A 106 -12.20 12.46 -25.32
CA ARG A 106 -13.49 11.82 -24.99
C ARG A 106 -13.39 10.30 -24.85
N SER A 107 -12.75 9.62 -25.81
CA SER A 107 -12.53 8.15 -25.75
C SER A 107 -11.74 7.74 -24.50
N SER A 108 -10.73 8.53 -24.11
CA SER A 108 -9.97 8.31 -22.89
C SER A 108 -10.81 8.50 -21.62
N GLY A 109 -11.72 9.48 -21.60
CA GLY A 109 -12.64 9.71 -20.49
C GLY A 109 -13.61 8.53 -20.31
N ILE A 110 -14.21 8.04 -21.40
CA ILE A 110 -15.13 6.90 -21.37
C ILE A 110 -14.43 5.64 -20.87
N ALA A 111 -13.25 5.32 -21.41
CA ALA A 111 -12.50 4.14 -20.98
C ALA A 111 -12.12 4.20 -19.50
N MET A 112 -11.74 5.38 -19.00
CA MET A 112 -11.47 5.58 -17.58
C MET A 112 -12.71 5.36 -16.71
N THR A 113 -13.88 5.86 -17.13
CA THR A 113 -15.15 5.60 -16.44
C THR A 113 -15.50 4.11 -16.41
N VAL A 114 -15.28 3.39 -17.52
CA VAL A 114 -15.50 1.92 -17.58
C VAL A 114 -14.57 1.18 -16.63
N ILE A 115 -13.28 1.52 -16.60
CA ILE A 115 -12.32 0.92 -15.67
C ILE A 115 -12.73 1.18 -14.22
N PHE A 116 -13.15 2.40 -13.90
CA PHE A 116 -13.58 2.75 -12.55
C PHE A 116 -14.84 2.02 -12.14
N ALA A 117 -15.81 1.88 -13.05
CA ALA A 117 -17.00 1.08 -12.82
C ALA A 117 -16.64 -0.39 -12.57
N LEU A 118 -15.72 -0.97 -13.35
CA LEU A 118 -15.27 -2.36 -13.15
C LEU A 118 -14.61 -2.56 -11.77
N ILE A 119 -13.77 -1.63 -11.33
CA ILE A 119 -13.15 -1.69 -9.99
C ILE A 119 -14.22 -1.63 -8.90
N LEU A 120 -15.20 -0.74 -9.02
CA LEU A 120 -16.29 -0.62 -8.04
C LEU A 120 -17.18 -1.86 -8.01
N VAL A 121 -17.53 -2.41 -9.18
CA VAL A 121 -18.34 -3.64 -9.30
C VAL A 121 -17.58 -4.85 -8.75
N GLY A 122 -16.28 -4.95 -9.02
CA GLY A 122 -15.43 -6.02 -8.51
C GLY A 122 -15.12 -5.91 -7.01
N SER A 123 -15.27 -4.72 -6.43
CA SER A 123 -15.08 -4.47 -4.98
C SER A 123 -16.39 -4.29 -4.22
N ARG A 124 -17.54 -4.57 -4.85
CA ARG A 124 -18.87 -4.23 -4.32
C ARG A 124 -19.12 -4.84 -2.94
N GLU A 125 -18.67 -6.07 -2.70
CA GLU A 125 -18.93 -6.76 -1.44
C GLU A 125 -18.00 -6.26 -0.33
N ILE A 126 -16.77 -5.87 -0.68
CA ILE A 126 -15.86 -5.18 0.25
C ILE A 126 -16.45 -3.84 0.68
N ILE A 127 -17.10 -3.12 -0.25
CA ILE A 127 -17.72 -1.82 0.04
C ILE A 127 -18.97 -1.97 0.92
N THR A 128 -19.80 -2.98 0.68
CA THR A 128 -21.07 -3.15 1.42
C THR A 128 -20.90 -3.91 2.75
N ASN A 129 -20.05 -4.93 2.79
CA ASN A 129 -19.95 -5.86 3.91
C ASN A 129 -18.62 -5.72 4.68
N GLY A 130 -17.71 -4.86 4.24
CA GLY A 130 -16.35 -4.75 4.75
C GLY A 130 -15.40 -5.80 4.16
N SER A 131 -14.10 -5.59 4.34
CA SER A 131 -13.08 -6.58 3.96
C SER A 131 -13.08 -7.76 4.92
N ARG A 132 -12.80 -8.96 4.40
CA ARG A 132 -12.54 -10.13 5.24
C ARG A 132 -11.18 -9.99 5.92
N ILE A 133 -11.07 -10.52 7.13
CA ILE A 133 -9.86 -10.42 7.94
C ILE A 133 -8.95 -11.59 7.56
N VAL A 134 -8.07 -11.34 6.59
CA VAL A 134 -7.09 -12.30 6.07
C VAL A 134 -5.73 -11.62 6.10
N GLY A 135 -4.68 -12.34 6.52
CA GLY A 135 -3.33 -11.79 6.60
C GLY A 135 -3.28 -10.45 7.35
N GLU A 136 -2.84 -9.40 6.67
CA GLU A 136 -2.68 -8.04 7.20
C GLU A 136 -3.97 -7.19 7.12
N PHE A 137 -5.09 -7.71 6.60
CA PHE A 137 -6.38 -7.00 6.60
C PHE A 137 -7.07 -7.06 7.96
N LEU A 138 -6.34 -6.68 8.98
CA LEU A 138 -6.83 -6.59 10.35
C LEU A 138 -7.88 -5.48 10.44
N PRO A 139 -8.97 -5.70 11.18
CA PRO A 139 -10.03 -4.71 11.30
C PRO A 139 -9.49 -3.45 11.97
N PHE A 140 -9.85 -2.29 11.43
CA PHE A 140 -9.54 -1.00 12.06
C PHE A 140 -10.57 -0.67 13.15
N ASP A 141 -11.77 -1.22 13.00
CA ASP A 141 -12.88 -1.19 13.94
C ASP A 141 -12.98 -2.58 14.57
N SER A 142 -12.39 -2.74 15.75
CA SER A 142 -12.85 -3.73 16.73
C SER A 142 -13.64 -2.96 17.78
N GLY A 143 -14.73 -3.50 18.34
CA GLY A 143 -15.72 -2.74 19.13
C GLY A 143 -15.18 -1.84 20.27
N SER A 144 -13.94 -2.04 20.73
CA SER A 144 -13.23 -1.20 21.71
C SER A 144 -12.35 -0.08 21.11
N VAL A 145 -11.99 -0.16 19.83
CA VAL A 145 -11.01 0.74 19.17
C VAL A 145 -11.72 1.93 18.53
N THR A 146 -11.49 3.10 19.11
CA THR A 146 -11.95 4.39 18.57
C THR A 146 -10.78 5.25 18.09
N SER A 147 -11.04 6.23 17.22
CA SER A 147 -10.01 7.19 16.78
C SER A 147 -9.35 7.93 17.94
N GLY A 148 -10.10 8.20 19.01
CA GLY A 148 -9.58 8.80 20.24
C GLY A 148 -8.61 7.87 20.95
N LEU A 149 -8.98 6.60 21.12
CA LEU A 149 -8.11 5.58 21.71
C LEU A 149 -6.83 5.39 20.88
N LEU A 150 -6.90 5.34 19.55
CA LEU A 150 -5.71 5.24 18.70
C LEU A 150 -4.77 6.44 18.90
N PHE A 151 -5.32 7.64 19.12
CA PHE A 151 -4.52 8.82 19.43
C PHE A 151 -3.87 8.75 20.82
N GLU A 152 -4.59 8.23 21.82
CA GLU A 152 -4.06 7.98 23.16
C GLU A 152 -2.97 6.92 23.15
N LEU A 153 -3.18 5.81 22.44
CA LEU A 153 -2.19 4.78 22.18
C LEU A 153 -0.96 5.38 21.52
N PHE A 154 -1.10 6.15 20.46
CA PHE A 154 0.05 6.81 19.83
C PHE A 154 0.86 7.68 20.81
N ARG A 155 0.21 8.28 21.82
CA ARG A 155 0.85 9.12 22.83
C ARG A 155 1.35 8.37 24.08
N SER A 156 0.95 7.12 24.29
CA SER A 156 1.17 6.40 25.56
C SER A 156 2.64 6.07 25.84
N GLY A 157 3.49 6.03 24.79
CA GLY A 157 4.89 5.60 24.91
C GLY A 157 5.06 4.11 25.24
N TRP A 158 3.96 3.36 25.34
CA TRP A 158 3.92 1.92 25.49
C TRP A 158 3.32 1.30 24.24
N TRP A 159 4.04 0.37 23.63
CA TRP A 159 3.57 -0.37 22.48
C TRP A 159 3.22 -1.79 22.90
N SER A 160 1.95 -2.19 22.75
CA SER A 160 1.44 -3.46 23.24
C SER A 160 1.68 -4.67 22.34
N SER A 161 2.02 -4.46 21.06
CA SER A 161 2.22 -5.55 20.10
C SER A 161 3.29 -6.54 20.61
N GLY A 162 3.07 -7.84 20.39
CA GLY A 162 3.94 -8.90 20.88
C GLY A 162 3.80 -9.07 22.40
N PHE A 163 4.91 -8.92 23.12
CA PHE A 163 4.91 -9.00 24.60
C PHE A 163 4.89 -7.63 25.28
N GLY A 164 4.71 -6.55 24.52
CA GLY A 164 4.72 -5.19 25.04
C GLY A 164 6.13 -4.62 25.29
N GLN A 165 6.35 -3.36 24.91
CA GLN A 165 7.63 -2.68 25.10
C GLN A 165 7.48 -1.16 25.28
N ALA A 166 8.37 -0.56 26.08
CA ALA A 166 8.45 0.88 26.31
C ALA A 166 9.20 1.57 25.17
N THR A 167 8.54 1.70 24.01
CA THR A 167 9.11 2.29 22.79
C THR A 167 8.11 3.24 22.12
N ALA A 168 8.60 4.09 21.23
CA ALA A 168 7.75 4.91 20.38
C ALA A 168 6.78 4.05 19.56
N ASN A 169 5.48 4.37 19.64
CA ASN A 169 4.45 3.67 18.88
C ASN A 169 4.59 3.92 17.37
N PRO A 170 4.21 2.93 16.53
CA PRO A 170 4.19 3.10 15.08
C PRO A 170 3.47 4.37 14.63
N THR A 171 4.11 5.12 13.75
CA THR A 171 3.54 6.36 13.18
C THR A 171 2.24 6.12 12.43
N GLY A 172 2.07 4.90 11.90
CA GLY A 172 0.83 4.44 11.29
C GLY A 172 -0.37 4.51 12.24
N ILE A 173 -0.22 4.25 13.54
CA ILE A 173 -1.30 4.38 14.53
C ILE A 173 -1.76 5.85 14.60
N GLY A 174 -0.83 6.80 14.67
CA GLY A 174 -1.15 8.22 14.65
C GLY A 174 -1.81 8.66 13.34
N LEU A 175 -1.37 8.11 12.19
CA LEU A 175 -1.98 8.37 10.90
C LEU A 175 -3.40 7.79 10.79
N LEU A 176 -3.67 6.62 11.36
CA LEU A 176 -5.01 6.04 11.43
C LEU A 176 -5.92 6.86 12.34
N ALA A 177 -5.42 7.34 13.49
CA ALA A 177 -6.18 8.24 14.34
C ALA A 177 -6.59 9.52 13.59
N LEU A 178 -5.64 10.16 12.90
CA LEU A 178 -5.90 11.34 12.06
C LEU A 178 -6.86 11.04 10.90
N GLY A 179 -6.68 9.90 10.22
CA GLY A 179 -7.56 9.42 9.16
C GLY A 179 -8.98 9.18 9.65
N GLY A 180 -9.12 8.60 10.85
CA GLY A 180 -10.38 8.38 11.52
C GLY A 180 -11.12 9.69 11.77
N TYR A 181 -10.43 10.75 12.22
CA TYR A 181 -11.03 12.09 12.34
C TYR A 181 -11.50 12.66 11.00
N LEU A 182 -10.75 12.47 9.91
CA LEU A 182 -11.15 12.92 8.57
C LEU A 182 -12.41 12.20 8.04
N VAL A 183 -12.62 10.96 8.50
CA VAL A 183 -13.77 10.12 8.15
C VAL A 183 -14.87 10.17 9.23
N PHE A 184 -14.86 11.21 10.08
CA PHE A 184 -15.86 11.44 11.13
C PHE A 184 -15.99 10.27 12.13
N GLY A 185 -14.90 9.54 12.39
CA GLY A 185 -14.83 8.45 13.35
C GLY A 185 -15.11 7.05 12.79
N ASN A 186 -15.50 6.93 11.51
CA ASN A 186 -15.79 5.62 10.92
C ASN A 186 -14.51 4.93 10.40
N LEU A 187 -13.89 4.11 11.25
CA LEU A 187 -12.66 3.39 10.95
C LEU A 187 -12.85 2.26 9.93
N ALA A 188 -14.00 1.59 9.92
CA ALA A 188 -14.34 0.61 8.90
C ALA A 188 -14.39 1.25 7.49
N LEU A 189 -14.97 2.45 7.38
CA LEU A 189 -14.99 3.20 6.12
C LEU A 189 -13.56 3.62 5.72
N LEU A 190 -12.74 4.03 6.68
CA LEU A 190 -11.32 4.34 6.42
C LEU A 190 -10.58 3.12 5.85
N GLN A 191 -10.78 1.93 6.43
CA GLN A 191 -10.19 0.70 5.93
C GLN A 191 -10.62 0.42 4.48
N THR A 192 -11.92 0.47 4.19
CA THR A 192 -12.46 0.27 2.83
C THR A 192 -11.91 1.30 1.85
N LEU A 193 -11.78 2.57 2.27
CA LEU A 193 -11.17 3.63 1.44
C LEU A 193 -9.69 3.36 1.19
N MET A 194 -8.93 2.85 2.16
CA MET A 194 -7.52 2.53 1.97
C MET A 194 -7.34 1.32 1.06
N ILE A 195 -8.16 0.28 1.20
CA ILE A 195 -8.10 -0.93 0.36
C ILE A 195 -8.51 -0.58 -1.08
N VAL A 196 -9.74 -0.14 -1.29
CA VAL A 196 -10.29 0.10 -2.63
C VAL A 196 -9.65 1.35 -3.26
N GLY A 197 -9.40 2.39 -2.47
CA GLY A 197 -8.77 3.64 -2.93
C GLY A 197 -7.33 3.47 -3.40
N SER A 198 -6.59 2.48 -2.89
CA SER A 198 -5.22 2.18 -3.32
C SER A 198 -5.14 1.81 -4.81
N ILE A 199 -6.12 1.06 -5.32
CA ILE A 199 -6.21 0.69 -6.75
C ILE A 199 -6.33 1.96 -7.62
N PHE A 200 -7.22 2.87 -7.23
CA PHE A 200 -7.38 4.15 -7.91
C PHE A 200 -6.12 5.02 -7.81
N PHE A 201 -5.49 5.07 -6.64
CA PHE A 201 -4.28 5.84 -6.43
C PHE A 201 -3.12 5.32 -7.28
N GLY A 202 -2.96 4.00 -7.39
CA GLY A 202 -2.02 3.34 -8.29
C GLY A 202 -2.30 3.67 -9.77
N PHE A 203 -3.57 3.60 -10.21
CA PHE A 203 -3.98 4.01 -11.56
C PHE A 203 -3.54 5.44 -11.88
N PHE A 204 -3.83 6.39 -11.00
CA PHE A 204 -3.49 7.80 -11.20
C PHE A 204 -1.99 8.05 -11.17
N GLY A 205 -1.25 7.32 -10.32
CA GLY A 205 0.20 7.35 -10.28
C GLY A 205 0.79 6.89 -11.61
N MET A 206 0.34 5.74 -12.10
CA MET A 206 0.80 5.18 -13.36
C MET A 206 0.41 6.06 -14.55
N TRP A 207 -0.80 6.59 -14.55
CA TRP A 207 -1.22 7.60 -15.52
C TRP A 207 -0.24 8.78 -15.48
N ARG A 208 0.12 9.33 -14.31
CA ARG A 208 1.09 10.43 -14.22
C ARG A 208 2.49 10.06 -14.71
N LEU A 209 2.99 8.88 -14.37
CA LEU A 209 4.27 8.36 -14.85
C LEU A 209 4.29 8.27 -16.38
N CYS A 210 3.27 7.66 -16.98
CA CYS A 210 3.07 7.57 -18.42
C CYS A 210 2.76 8.93 -19.08
N GLY A 211 2.64 10.01 -18.31
CA GLY A 211 2.67 11.38 -18.83
C GLY A 211 4.01 11.75 -19.49
N ALA A 212 5.01 10.88 -19.42
CA ALA A 212 6.21 10.91 -20.27
C ALA A 212 5.88 10.77 -21.75
N PHE A 213 4.78 10.09 -22.12
CA PHE A 213 4.35 9.93 -23.50
C PHE A 213 3.35 11.03 -23.87
N ALA A 214 3.58 11.72 -24.99
CA ALA A 214 2.67 12.78 -25.46
C ALA A 214 1.27 12.27 -25.85
N ASN A 215 1.14 10.97 -26.15
CA ASN A 215 -0.11 10.35 -26.58
C ASN A 215 -0.97 9.96 -25.36
N SER A 216 -2.15 10.57 -25.21
CA SER A 216 -3.12 10.24 -24.16
C SER A 216 -3.55 8.77 -24.18
N ARG A 217 -3.57 8.10 -25.35
CA ARG A 217 -3.94 6.68 -25.45
C ARG A 217 -2.86 5.78 -24.86
N ALA A 218 -1.59 6.04 -25.17
CA ALA A 218 -0.47 5.30 -24.58
C ALA A 218 -0.44 5.45 -23.05
N ARG A 219 -0.74 6.66 -22.58
CA ARG A 219 -0.88 6.98 -21.16
C ARG A 219 -2.01 6.21 -20.48
N LEU A 220 -3.17 6.15 -21.13
CA LEU A 220 -4.30 5.36 -20.67
C LEU A 220 -3.94 3.89 -20.60
N VAL A 221 -3.43 3.31 -21.69
CA VAL A 221 -3.11 1.89 -21.78
C VAL A 221 -2.12 1.47 -20.70
N GLY A 222 -1.05 2.24 -20.45
CA GLY A 222 -0.12 1.93 -19.37
C GLY A 222 -0.76 1.92 -17.99
N ALA A 223 -1.64 2.88 -17.69
CA ALA A 223 -2.36 2.94 -16.43
C ALA A 223 -3.42 1.83 -16.29
N SER A 224 -4.14 1.53 -17.37
CA SER A 224 -5.15 0.48 -17.41
C SER A 224 -4.54 -0.90 -17.23
N ILE A 225 -3.41 -1.17 -17.89
CA ILE A 225 -2.69 -2.44 -17.76
C ILE A 225 -2.17 -2.61 -16.34
N TYR A 226 -1.58 -1.56 -15.75
CA TYR A 226 -1.09 -1.61 -14.37
C TYR A 226 -2.15 -2.07 -13.37
N VAL A 227 -3.37 -1.54 -13.50
CA VAL A 227 -4.49 -1.96 -12.64
C VAL A 227 -5.03 -3.34 -13.04
N ALA A 228 -4.96 -3.72 -14.30
CA ALA A 228 -5.40 -5.03 -14.76
C ALA A 228 -4.46 -6.17 -14.36
N LEU A 229 -3.25 -5.86 -13.89
CA LEU A 229 -2.34 -6.90 -13.41
C LEU A 229 -2.92 -7.59 -12.16
N PRO A 230 -2.87 -8.94 -12.10
CA PRO A 230 -3.33 -9.73 -10.96
C PRO A 230 -2.76 -9.30 -9.61
N LEU A 231 -1.53 -8.78 -9.59
CA LEU A 231 -0.80 -8.44 -8.36
C LEU A 231 -1.61 -7.66 -7.33
N GLY A 232 -2.35 -6.62 -7.75
CA GLY A 232 -3.15 -5.80 -6.83
C GLY A 232 -4.38 -6.51 -6.28
N TYR A 233 -4.98 -7.38 -7.09
CA TYR A 233 -6.17 -8.15 -6.71
C TYR A 233 -5.79 -9.37 -5.87
N ASP A 234 -4.66 -10.00 -6.16
CA ASP A 234 -4.10 -11.10 -5.39
C ASP A 234 -3.66 -10.62 -4.00
N ALA A 235 -3.08 -9.42 -3.90
CA ALA A 235 -2.82 -8.78 -2.61
C ALA A 235 -4.11 -8.56 -1.79
N ILE A 236 -5.25 -8.28 -2.44
CA ILE A 236 -6.55 -8.16 -1.75
C ILE A 236 -7.08 -9.53 -1.33
N ALA A 237 -6.94 -10.55 -2.19
CA ALA A 237 -7.37 -11.91 -1.91
C ALA A 237 -6.64 -12.51 -0.69
N ARG A 238 -5.31 -12.31 -0.63
CA ARG A 238 -4.44 -12.75 0.49
C ARG A 238 -4.40 -11.77 1.67
N GLY A 239 -5.06 -10.62 1.54
CA GLY A 239 -5.08 -9.59 2.57
C GLY A 239 -3.70 -8.97 2.89
N ARG A 240 -2.82 -8.83 1.90
CA ARG A 240 -1.50 -8.19 2.03
C ARG A 240 -1.62 -6.67 1.89
N PHE A 241 -1.91 -5.99 3.01
CA PHE A 241 -2.09 -4.54 3.08
C PHE A 241 -0.84 -3.76 2.67
N SER A 242 0.33 -4.21 3.11
CA SER A 242 1.63 -3.59 2.82
C SER A 242 1.95 -3.60 1.34
N ALA A 243 1.67 -4.71 0.65
CA ALA A 243 1.80 -4.83 -0.79
C ALA A 243 0.87 -3.87 -1.52
N LEU A 244 -0.40 -3.81 -1.11
CA LEU A 244 -1.40 -2.95 -1.74
C LEU A 244 -1.04 -1.46 -1.67
N LEU A 245 -0.54 -0.99 -0.50
CA LEU A 245 -0.06 0.39 -0.35
C LEU A 245 1.18 0.67 -1.20
N THR A 246 2.08 -0.31 -1.34
CA THR A 246 3.25 -0.18 -2.19
C THR A 246 2.86 -0.09 -3.67
N ILE A 247 1.91 -0.92 -4.12
CA ILE A 247 1.30 -0.86 -5.46
C ILE A 247 0.65 0.50 -5.70
N ALA A 248 0.04 1.11 -4.69
CA ALA A 248 -0.54 2.44 -4.82
C ALA A 248 0.53 3.52 -5.04
N ALA A 249 1.65 3.45 -4.31
CA ALA A 249 2.64 4.53 -4.22
C ALA A 249 3.77 4.47 -5.25
N LEU A 250 4.22 3.27 -5.64
CA LEU A 250 5.43 3.11 -6.46
C LEU A 250 5.38 3.87 -7.81
N PRO A 251 4.25 3.92 -8.55
CA PRO A 251 4.18 4.71 -9.78
C PRO A 251 4.42 6.23 -9.54
N TRP A 252 4.05 6.75 -8.38
CA TRP A 252 4.27 8.16 -8.02
C TRP A 252 5.74 8.45 -7.73
N VAL A 253 6.44 7.51 -7.10
CA VAL A 253 7.89 7.57 -6.88
C VAL A 253 8.59 7.77 -8.23
N PHE A 254 8.30 6.91 -9.22
CA PHE A 254 8.89 7.05 -10.55
C PHE A 254 8.42 8.29 -11.32
N ASP A 255 7.16 8.77 -11.15
CA ASP A 255 6.73 10.06 -11.74
C ASP A 255 7.54 11.23 -11.19
N ILE A 256 7.86 11.22 -9.90
CA ILE A 256 8.66 12.26 -9.25
C ILE A 256 10.12 12.16 -9.70
N LEU A 257 10.71 10.96 -9.73
CA LEU A 257 12.07 10.75 -10.24
C LEU A 257 12.19 11.27 -11.68
N ARG A 258 11.26 10.87 -12.55
CA ARG A 258 11.20 11.37 -13.93
C ARG A 258 11.17 12.90 -13.99
N ARG A 259 10.37 13.56 -13.15
CA ARG A 259 10.29 15.03 -13.09
C ARG A 259 11.55 15.68 -12.52
N ALA A 260 12.22 15.03 -11.57
CA ALA A 260 13.47 15.50 -10.98
C ALA A 260 14.60 15.51 -12.01
N GLY A 261 14.63 14.50 -12.89
CA GLY A 261 15.51 14.45 -14.05
C GLY A 261 15.18 15.46 -15.15
N GLY A 262 14.08 16.21 -15.03
CA GLY A 262 13.60 17.13 -16.06
C GLY A 262 13.07 16.43 -17.31
N LEU A 263 12.69 15.15 -17.19
CA LEU A 263 12.29 14.33 -18.33
C LEU A 263 10.83 14.66 -18.71
N HIS A 264 10.67 15.46 -19.75
CA HIS A 264 9.37 15.80 -20.33
C HIS A 264 9.38 15.49 -21.83
N ALA A 265 8.30 14.89 -22.35
CA ALA A 265 8.08 14.91 -23.78
C ALA A 265 7.59 16.30 -24.18
N GLU A 266 8.49 17.09 -24.74
CA GLU A 266 8.14 18.31 -25.46
C GLU A 266 8.44 18.09 -26.94
N GLY A 267 7.43 18.32 -27.79
CA GLY A 267 7.65 18.47 -29.22
C GLY A 267 8.34 19.82 -29.44
N ARG A 268 9.53 19.80 -30.05
CA ARG A 268 10.27 21.02 -30.36
C ARG A 268 9.89 21.47 -31.77
N ILE A 269 9.42 22.70 -31.91
CA ILE A 269 9.32 23.33 -33.24
C ILE A 269 10.72 23.85 -33.56
N ASP A 270 11.30 23.40 -34.67
CA ASP A 270 12.58 23.92 -35.13
C ASP A 270 12.40 25.38 -35.58
N PRO A 271 13.14 26.35 -35.03
CA PRO A 271 12.93 27.76 -35.37
C PRO A 271 13.34 28.11 -36.81
N THR A 272 14.15 27.28 -37.47
CA THR A 272 14.63 27.48 -38.85
C THR A 272 13.70 26.88 -39.89
N THR A 273 13.09 25.73 -39.59
CA THR A 273 12.24 25.00 -40.56
C THR A 273 10.74 25.06 -40.21
N ASN A 274 10.38 25.56 -39.02
CA ASN A 274 9.01 25.49 -38.46
C ASN A 274 8.42 24.08 -38.43
N LEU A 275 9.26 23.04 -38.57
CA LEU A 275 8.85 21.65 -38.50
C LEU A 275 8.85 21.18 -37.04
N LEU A 276 7.86 20.36 -36.68
CA LEU A 276 7.84 19.66 -35.41
C LEU A 276 8.92 18.58 -35.43
N ILE A 277 10.04 18.83 -34.75
CA ILE A 277 11.07 17.81 -34.51
C ILE A 277 10.49 16.79 -33.51
N SER A 278 10.74 15.51 -33.78
CA SER A 278 10.37 14.42 -32.89
C SER A 278 10.85 14.66 -31.46
N ASN A 279 10.05 14.26 -30.48
CA ASN A 279 10.35 14.41 -29.05
C ASN A 279 11.81 13.99 -28.75
N SER A 280 12.52 14.81 -27.99
CA SER A 280 13.87 14.52 -27.50
C SER A 280 13.85 14.62 -25.98
N GLU A 281 14.54 13.71 -25.29
CA GLU A 281 14.69 13.74 -23.84
C GLU A 281 15.70 14.85 -23.47
N LYS A 282 15.25 16.10 -23.48
CA LYS A 282 16.08 17.23 -23.09
C LYS A 282 15.96 17.45 -21.59
N SER A 283 17.05 17.31 -20.85
CA SER A 283 17.08 17.64 -19.43
C SER A 283 16.98 19.17 -19.28
N ILE A 284 15.78 19.67 -19.00
CA ILE A 284 15.60 21.07 -18.60
C ILE A 284 16.11 21.18 -17.16
N GLY A 285 16.96 22.19 -16.89
CA GLY A 285 17.43 22.46 -15.54
C GLY A 285 16.26 22.72 -14.60
N VAL A 286 16.05 21.84 -13.62
CA VAL A 286 15.02 22.02 -12.59
C VAL A 286 15.54 23.02 -11.56
N GLY A 287 14.84 24.15 -11.43
CA GLY A 287 15.15 25.17 -10.41
C GLY A 287 15.05 24.60 -8.99
N ILE A 288 15.80 25.20 -8.05
CA ILE A 288 15.93 24.73 -6.67
C ILE A 288 14.56 24.57 -6.00
N SER A 289 13.67 25.56 -6.14
CA SER A 289 12.33 25.52 -5.54
C SER A 289 11.46 24.37 -6.04
N ARG A 290 11.59 23.99 -7.31
CA ARG A 290 10.86 22.84 -7.85
C ARG A 290 11.48 21.53 -7.40
N ARG A 291 12.81 21.49 -7.23
CA ARG A 291 13.50 20.32 -6.69
C ARG A 291 13.12 20.07 -5.23
N THR A 292 13.06 21.11 -4.39
CA THR A 292 12.63 20.96 -2.99
C THR A 292 11.17 20.50 -2.89
N GLN A 293 10.28 21.00 -3.76
CA GLN A 293 8.90 20.51 -3.85
C GLN A 293 8.81 19.02 -4.23
N LEU A 294 9.67 18.55 -5.14
CA LEU A 294 9.72 17.14 -5.53
C LEU A 294 10.27 16.26 -4.40
N ILE A 295 11.31 16.72 -3.69
CA ILE A 295 11.84 16.03 -2.52
C ILE A 295 10.76 15.94 -1.44
N ALA A 296 10.13 17.06 -1.07
CA ALA A 296 9.06 17.09 -0.08
C ALA A 296 7.88 16.18 -0.48
N GLY A 297 7.48 16.20 -1.76
CA GLY A 297 6.44 15.32 -2.27
C GLY A 297 6.80 13.84 -2.16
N LEU A 298 8.06 13.47 -2.44
CA LEU A 298 8.53 12.09 -2.34
C LEU A 298 8.68 11.64 -0.88
N VAL A 299 9.19 12.51 0.00
CA VAL A 299 9.26 12.30 1.45
C VAL A 299 7.88 12.06 2.04
N LEU A 300 6.86 12.83 1.64
CA LEU A 300 5.50 12.64 2.15
C LEU A 300 4.89 11.31 1.68
N ILE A 301 5.07 10.93 0.41
CA ILE A 301 4.52 9.67 -0.11
C ILE A 301 5.21 8.48 0.54
N LEU A 302 6.55 8.46 0.54
CA LEU A 302 7.30 7.39 1.19
C LEU A 302 7.06 7.39 2.70
N GLY A 303 6.99 8.56 3.34
CA GLY A 303 6.75 8.70 4.77
C GLY A 303 5.43 8.10 5.20
N LEU A 304 4.36 8.44 4.46
CA LEU A 304 3.01 7.92 4.68
C LEU A 304 2.96 6.39 4.52
N VAL A 305 3.56 5.84 3.47
CA VAL A 305 3.47 4.40 3.21
C VAL A 305 4.42 3.59 4.08
N SER A 306 5.64 4.08 4.34
CA SER A 306 6.60 3.41 5.22
C SER A 306 6.14 3.34 6.68
N ALA A 307 5.21 4.21 7.09
CA ALA A 307 4.53 4.12 8.38
C ALA A 307 3.70 2.83 8.55
N PHE A 308 3.27 2.20 7.44
CA PHE A 308 2.54 0.94 7.43
C PHE A 308 3.39 -0.22 6.88
N ALA A 309 4.17 0.05 5.83
CA ALA A 309 4.96 -0.92 5.08
C ALA A 309 6.40 -0.40 4.89
N PRO A 310 7.30 -0.56 5.89
CA PRO A 310 8.69 -0.10 5.81
C PRO A 310 9.45 -0.62 4.58
N ALA A 311 9.05 -1.80 4.09
CA ALA A 311 9.60 -2.47 2.92
C ALA A 311 9.60 -1.60 1.65
N ILE A 312 8.69 -0.62 1.54
CA ILE A 312 8.68 0.32 0.40
C ILE A 312 10.01 1.07 0.24
N LEU A 313 10.74 1.32 1.34
CA LEU A 313 12.02 2.03 1.29
C LEU A 313 13.08 1.20 0.58
N VAL A 314 13.13 -0.10 0.89
CA VAL A 314 14.04 -1.06 0.25
C VAL A 314 13.68 -1.20 -1.24
N VAL A 315 12.40 -1.43 -1.55
CA VAL A 315 11.93 -1.58 -2.94
C VAL A 315 12.13 -0.29 -3.74
N THR A 316 11.99 0.89 -3.12
CA THR A 316 12.30 2.16 -3.77
C THR A 316 13.79 2.29 -4.06
N LEU A 317 14.67 1.87 -3.15
CA LEU A 317 16.12 1.90 -3.36
C LEU A 317 16.53 0.96 -4.50
N ILE A 318 15.98 -0.25 -4.53
CA ILE A 318 16.16 -1.20 -5.64
C ILE A 318 15.65 -0.57 -6.95
N GLY A 319 14.46 0.02 -6.93
CA GLY A 319 13.87 0.69 -8.09
C GLY A 319 14.71 1.87 -8.60
N VAL A 320 15.26 2.70 -7.70
CA VAL A 320 16.18 3.79 -8.04
C VAL A 320 17.46 3.25 -8.67
N LEU A 321 18.01 2.15 -8.16
CA LEU A 321 19.20 1.50 -8.71
C LEU A 321 18.95 0.95 -10.12
N LEU A 322 17.85 0.19 -10.31
CA LEU A 322 17.46 -0.34 -11.62
C LEU A 322 17.20 0.80 -12.63
N TRP A 323 16.55 1.87 -12.18
CA TRP A 323 16.30 3.05 -13.00
C TRP A 323 17.57 3.81 -13.35
N PHE A 324 18.53 3.90 -12.42
CA PHE A 324 19.85 4.47 -12.63
C PHE A 324 20.60 3.70 -13.72
N VAL A 325 20.72 2.38 -13.57
CA VAL A 325 21.40 1.50 -14.53
C VAL A 325 20.76 1.60 -15.91
N ALA A 326 19.43 1.53 -16.00
CA ALA A 326 18.71 1.70 -17.26
C ALA A 326 18.97 3.07 -17.91
N SER A 327 19.07 4.13 -17.11
CA SER A 327 19.31 5.49 -17.58
C SER A 327 20.75 5.69 -18.05
N VAL A 328 21.72 4.98 -17.46
CA VAL A 328 23.12 4.93 -17.93
C VAL A 328 23.19 4.24 -19.29
N PHE A 329 22.61 3.04 -19.43
CA PHE A 329 22.57 2.32 -20.73
C PHE A 329 21.77 3.07 -21.80
N GLY A 330 20.75 3.82 -21.41
CA GLY A 330 19.97 4.68 -22.31
C GLY A 330 20.68 5.96 -22.77
N GLY A 331 21.90 6.25 -22.29
CA GLY A 331 22.65 7.45 -22.68
C GLY A 331 22.04 8.75 -22.16
N THR A 332 21.30 8.70 -21.06
CA THR A 332 20.72 9.92 -20.47
C THR A 332 21.81 10.80 -19.85
N PRO A 333 21.64 12.13 -19.86
CA PRO A 333 22.69 13.04 -19.38
C PRO A 333 22.96 12.82 -17.89
N MET A 334 24.24 12.71 -17.51
CA MET A 334 24.68 12.42 -16.14
C MET A 334 24.08 13.37 -15.09
N ARG A 335 23.88 14.65 -15.45
CA ARG A 335 23.21 15.63 -14.58
C ARG A 335 21.78 15.22 -14.22
N SER A 336 21.04 14.65 -15.17
CA SER A 336 19.68 14.16 -14.97
C SER A 336 19.69 12.91 -14.10
N ILE A 337 20.58 11.96 -14.41
CA ILE A 337 20.79 10.74 -13.60
C ILE A 337 21.07 11.12 -12.14
N GLY A 338 22.06 11.98 -11.90
CA GLY A 338 22.42 12.43 -10.55
C GLY A 338 21.28 13.15 -9.83
N ALA A 339 20.48 13.95 -10.55
CA ALA A 339 19.30 14.60 -9.95
C ALA A 339 18.21 13.60 -9.56
N MET A 340 17.95 12.57 -10.36
CA MET A 340 16.99 11.52 -10.05
C MET A 340 17.45 10.70 -8.84
N SER A 341 18.69 10.20 -8.87
CA SER A 341 19.26 9.43 -7.77
C SER A 341 19.31 10.23 -6.47
N PHE A 342 19.70 11.50 -6.53
CA PHE A 342 19.70 12.37 -5.36
C PHE A 342 18.31 12.55 -4.76
N VAL A 343 17.28 12.84 -5.59
CA VAL A 343 15.90 13.00 -5.09
C VAL A 343 15.36 11.68 -4.52
N GLY A 344 15.67 10.55 -5.16
CA GLY A 344 15.32 9.22 -4.63
C GLY A 344 15.94 8.95 -3.26
N LEU A 345 17.25 9.13 -3.12
CA LEU A 345 17.98 8.94 -1.86
C LEU A 345 17.53 9.92 -0.77
N ALA A 346 17.40 11.21 -1.10
CA ALA A 346 16.94 12.23 -0.17
C ALA A 346 15.51 11.94 0.33
N GLY A 347 14.68 11.36 -0.52
CA GLY A 347 13.33 10.99 -0.14
C GLY A 347 13.26 9.75 0.74
N VAL A 348 14.09 8.73 0.50
CA VAL A 348 14.22 7.57 1.42
C VAL A 348 14.71 8.01 2.79
N VAL A 349 15.78 8.82 2.84
CA VAL A 349 16.30 9.36 4.11
C VAL A 349 15.28 10.26 4.79
N GLY A 350 14.64 11.18 4.05
CA GLY A 350 13.62 12.06 4.60
C GLY A 350 12.37 11.31 5.11
N SER A 351 12.04 10.16 4.50
CA SER A 351 10.98 9.27 4.95
C SER A 351 11.29 8.60 6.30
N LEU A 352 12.55 8.24 6.54
CA LEU A 352 12.96 7.75 7.86
C LEU A 352 12.90 8.87 8.90
N LEU A 353 13.30 10.10 8.52
CA LEU A 353 13.27 11.25 9.42
C LEU A 353 11.86 11.70 9.80
N ILE A 354 10.92 11.72 8.86
CA ILE A 354 9.53 12.13 9.14
C ILE A 354 8.80 11.11 10.04
N ASN A 355 9.26 9.85 10.04
CA ASN A 355 8.73 8.79 10.89
C ASN A 355 9.42 8.70 12.26
N LEU A 356 10.27 9.67 12.64
CA LEU A 356 10.76 9.77 14.00
C LEU A 356 9.60 10.11 14.97
N PRO A 357 9.57 9.54 16.18
CA PRO A 357 10.61 8.69 16.79
C PRO A 357 10.52 7.20 16.45
N TRP A 358 9.43 6.72 15.83
CA TRP A 358 9.24 5.28 15.57
C TRP A 358 10.34 4.66 14.71
N SER A 359 10.87 5.39 13.71
CA SER A 359 11.95 4.88 12.87
C SER A 359 13.26 4.56 13.63
N MET A 360 13.41 5.04 14.88
CA MET A 360 14.50 4.59 15.76
C MET A 360 14.42 3.09 16.08
N ASN A 361 13.25 2.48 15.94
CA ASN A 361 13.03 1.03 16.09
C ASN A 361 13.89 0.21 15.13
N PHE A 362 14.26 0.78 13.97
CA PHE A 362 15.12 0.14 12.98
C PHE A 362 16.61 0.20 13.36
N ILE A 363 17.00 0.92 14.42
CA ILE A 363 18.39 0.95 14.91
C ILE A 363 18.61 -0.27 15.82
N SER A 364 18.57 -1.47 15.23
CA SER A 364 18.74 -2.74 15.94
C SER A 364 19.67 -3.69 15.17
N ARG A 365 20.11 -4.78 15.80
CA ARG A 365 20.88 -5.82 15.10
C ARG A 365 20.09 -6.48 13.97
N GLN A 366 18.75 -6.47 14.07
CA GLN A 366 17.79 -7.07 13.14
C GLN A 366 17.15 -6.01 12.22
N TRP A 367 17.81 -4.87 12.02
CA TRP A 367 17.27 -3.74 11.24
C TRP A 367 16.77 -4.14 9.85
N TRP A 368 17.44 -5.10 9.20
CA TRP A 368 17.07 -5.59 7.87
C TRP A 368 15.72 -6.31 7.89
N GLN A 369 15.52 -7.26 8.82
CA GLN A 369 14.29 -8.03 8.98
C GLN A 369 13.10 -7.13 9.33
N LEU A 370 13.31 -6.13 10.18
CA LEU A 370 12.29 -5.14 10.53
C LEU A 370 11.92 -4.23 9.34
N LEU A 371 12.86 -3.93 8.44
CA LEU A 371 12.59 -3.13 7.24
C LEU A 371 11.93 -3.95 6.13
N THR A 372 12.34 -5.20 5.92
CA THR A 372 11.75 -6.07 4.89
C THR A 372 10.36 -6.58 5.28
N SER A 373 9.98 -6.45 6.56
CA SER A 373 8.73 -6.94 7.14
C SER A 373 8.51 -8.44 6.90
N ASP A 374 9.61 -9.16 6.70
CA ASP A 374 9.61 -10.59 6.47
C ASP A 374 10.71 -11.19 7.33
N GLN A 375 10.30 -12.05 8.26
CA GLN A 375 11.18 -12.70 9.20
C GLN A 375 11.39 -14.18 8.87
N SER A 376 10.81 -14.71 7.79
CA SER A 376 10.90 -16.14 7.43
C SER A 376 12.36 -16.60 7.29
N VAL A 377 12.71 -17.82 7.68
CA VAL A 377 14.14 -18.23 7.78
C VAL A 377 14.66 -18.94 6.51
N SER A 378 13.82 -19.22 5.50
CA SER A 378 14.19 -20.12 4.40
C SER A 378 13.57 -19.83 3.02
N GLU A 379 13.92 -20.69 2.05
CA GLU A 379 13.32 -20.82 0.72
C GLU A 379 11.78 -20.76 0.80
N ARG A 380 11.19 -19.95 -0.09
CA ARG A 380 9.73 -19.74 -0.13
C ARG A 380 9.00 -20.80 -0.95
N GLY A 381 9.66 -21.36 -1.95
CA GLY A 381 9.12 -22.44 -2.78
C GLY A 381 7.91 -22.05 -3.64
N ILE A 382 7.76 -20.77 -4.00
CA ILE A 382 6.61 -20.23 -4.75
C ILE A 382 6.67 -20.67 -6.21
N GLY A 383 7.87 -20.66 -6.80
CA GLY A 383 8.12 -21.08 -8.16
C GLY A 383 8.01 -19.97 -9.21
N LEU A 384 8.76 -20.12 -10.31
CA LEU A 384 8.90 -19.12 -11.37
C LEU A 384 7.58 -18.76 -12.04
N SER A 385 6.68 -19.73 -12.23
CA SER A 385 5.40 -19.49 -12.91
C SER A 385 4.52 -18.53 -12.13
N ALA A 386 4.39 -18.71 -10.81
CA ALA A 386 3.59 -17.87 -9.94
C ALA A 386 4.18 -16.44 -9.83
N LEU A 387 5.51 -16.34 -9.71
CA LEU A 387 6.22 -15.06 -9.71
C LEU A 387 6.03 -14.30 -11.04
N ALA A 388 6.12 -14.99 -12.17
CA ALA A 388 5.99 -14.39 -13.49
C ALA A 388 4.52 -14.02 -13.82
N SER A 389 3.54 -14.81 -13.38
CA SER A 389 2.12 -14.49 -13.54
C SER A 389 1.63 -13.37 -12.61
N LEU A 390 2.43 -12.99 -11.61
CA LEU A 390 2.05 -12.04 -10.55
C LEU A 390 0.81 -12.51 -9.77
N ASP A 391 0.62 -13.83 -9.70
CA ASP A 391 -0.55 -14.50 -9.16
C ASP A 391 -0.07 -15.69 -8.35
N PHE A 392 -0.46 -15.73 -7.08
CA PHE A 392 0.00 -16.72 -6.11
C PHE A 392 -1.03 -17.83 -5.90
N GLY A 393 -1.92 -18.04 -6.89
CA GLY A 393 -2.78 -19.22 -6.99
C GLY A 393 -4.24 -18.98 -6.66
N ASN A 394 -4.61 -17.76 -6.26
CA ASN A 394 -6.01 -17.43 -5.98
C ASN A 394 -6.77 -17.11 -7.26
N LEU A 395 -6.19 -16.27 -8.13
CA LEU A 395 -6.90 -15.67 -9.26
C LEU A 395 -7.11 -16.63 -10.42
N ARG A 396 -8.29 -16.56 -11.04
CA ARG A 396 -8.55 -17.30 -12.28
C ARG A 396 -7.79 -16.68 -13.44
N GLY A 397 -6.91 -17.46 -14.07
CA GLY A 397 -6.27 -17.11 -15.34
C GLY A 397 -4.98 -16.29 -15.25
N GLY A 398 -4.28 -16.24 -14.11
CA GLY A 398 -3.05 -15.45 -13.95
C GLY A 398 -2.00 -15.64 -15.07
N PHE A 399 -1.94 -16.82 -15.70
CA PHE A 399 -1.05 -17.10 -16.82
C PHE A 399 -1.19 -16.13 -18.01
N PHE A 400 -2.38 -15.54 -18.24
CA PHE A 400 -2.59 -14.62 -19.37
C PHE A 400 -1.77 -13.33 -19.28
N VAL A 401 -1.24 -12.98 -18.09
CA VAL A 401 -0.32 -11.84 -17.88
C VAL A 401 0.99 -11.99 -18.65
N LEU A 402 1.38 -13.23 -18.98
CA LEU A 402 2.58 -13.47 -19.79
C LEU A 402 2.53 -12.74 -21.14
N GLY A 403 1.33 -12.40 -21.64
CA GLY A 403 1.15 -11.51 -22.80
C GLY A 403 1.80 -10.14 -22.61
N ALA A 404 1.80 -9.55 -21.41
CA ALA A 404 2.44 -8.27 -21.15
C ALA A 404 3.97 -8.32 -21.31
N TYR A 405 4.60 -9.47 -21.05
CA TYR A 405 6.05 -9.64 -21.25
C TYR A 405 6.44 -9.58 -22.72
N PHE A 406 5.55 -9.99 -23.64
CA PHE A 406 5.76 -9.77 -25.07
C PHE A 406 5.93 -8.27 -25.39
N CYS A 407 5.20 -7.38 -24.72
CA CYS A 407 5.38 -5.93 -24.88
C CYS A 407 6.74 -5.44 -24.38
N VAL A 408 7.36 -6.10 -23.39
CA VAL A 408 8.72 -5.76 -22.93
C VAL A 408 9.72 -6.05 -24.05
N VAL A 409 9.69 -7.26 -24.59
CA VAL A 409 10.58 -7.66 -25.70
C VAL A 409 10.33 -6.82 -26.95
N CYS A 410 9.05 -6.63 -27.31
CA CYS A 410 8.64 -5.83 -28.47
C CYS A 410 9.10 -4.37 -28.35
N SER A 411 8.98 -3.76 -27.16
CA SER A 411 9.42 -2.38 -26.97
C SER A 411 10.92 -2.23 -27.13
N LEU A 412 11.74 -3.18 -26.66
CA LEU A 412 13.20 -3.15 -26.86
C LEU A 412 13.60 -3.30 -28.34
N LEU A 413 12.89 -4.13 -29.10
CA LEU A 413 13.21 -4.39 -30.52
C LEU A 413 12.78 -3.25 -31.46
N VAL A 414 11.67 -2.57 -31.14
CA VAL A 414 11.05 -1.60 -32.05
C VAL A 414 11.32 -0.15 -31.63
N ALA A 415 11.60 0.12 -30.35
CA ALA A 415 11.85 1.47 -29.87
C ALA A 415 13.11 2.09 -30.48
N ASN A 416 12.98 3.32 -30.96
CA ASN A 416 14.11 4.11 -31.45
C ASN A 416 14.27 5.39 -30.62
N SER A 417 15.49 5.94 -30.60
CA SER A 417 15.86 7.21 -29.96
C SER A 417 15.42 7.32 -28.49
N TRP A 418 14.64 8.33 -28.13
CA TRP A 418 14.23 8.59 -26.75
C TRP A 418 13.30 7.49 -26.19
N ARG A 419 12.57 6.76 -27.05
CA ARG A 419 11.70 5.66 -26.62
C ARG A 419 12.50 4.45 -26.14
N LEU A 420 13.71 4.27 -26.68
CA LEU A 420 14.59 3.18 -26.28
C LEU A 420 14.97 3.30 -24.79
N VAL A 421 15.18 4.52 -24.29
CA VAL A 421 15.43 4.76 -22.86
C VAL A 421 14.27 4.30 -21.99
N TRP A 422 13.02 4.55 -22.43
CA TRP A 422 11.82 4.10 -21.73
C TRP A 422 11.65 2.58 -21.80
N ALA A 423 11.96 1.97 -22.95
CA ALA A 423 11.97 0.52 -23.12
C ALA A 423 13.02 -0.14 -22.21
N LEU A 424 14.23 0.43 -22.14
CA LEU A 424 15.29 -0.02 -21.22
C LEU A 424 14.84 0.10 -19.76
N ARG A 425 14.29 1.24 -19.34
CA ARG A 425 13.77 1.41 -17.97
C ARG A 425 12.70 0.37 -17.63
N SER A 426 11.75 0.11 -18.53
CA SER A 426 10.78 -0.96 -18.31
C SER A 426 11.42 -2.34 -18.22
N ALA A 427 12.39 -2.65 -19.10
CA ALA A 427 13.05 -3.95 -19.12
C ALA A 427 13.89 -4.19 -17.86
N PHE A 428 14.66 -3.21 -17.40
CA PHE A 428 15.42 -3.32 -16.15
C PHE A 428 14.52 -3.46 -14.92
N LEU A 429 13.38 -2.78 -14.88
CA LEU A 429 12.40 -2.97 -13.80
C LEU A 429 11.78 -4.37 -13.81
N VAL A 430 11.40 -4.88 -14.99
CA VAL A 430 10.81 -6.23 -15.12
C VAL A 430 11.85 -7.31 -14.84
N VAL A 431 12.94 -7.35 -15.62
CA VAL A 431 13.95 -8.42 -15.54
C VAL A 431 14.73 -8.34 -14.23
N GLY A 432 15.10 -7.14 -13.80
CA GLY A 432 15.87 -6.95 -12.56
C GLY A 432 15.08 -7.35 -11.34
N ALA A 433 13.83 -6.89 -11.20
CA ALA A 433 13.01 -7.26 -10.04
C ALA A 433 12.60 -8.75 -10.09
N LEU A 434 12.23 -9.29 -11.25
CA LEU A 434 11.90 -10.72 -11.38
C LEU A 434 13.10 -11.60 -11.03
N LEU A 435 14.31 -11.23 -11.48
CA LEU A 435 15.53 -11.96 -11.15
C LEU A 435 15.81 -11.94 -9.65
N LEU A 436 15.65 -10.78 -8.99
CA LEU A 436 15.79 -10.70 -7.53
C LEU A 436 14.73 -11.55 -6.81
N ALA A 437 13.48 -11.55 -7.28
CA ALA A 437 12.42 -12.41 -6.72
C ALA A 437 12.77 -13.90 -6.84
N VAL A 438 13.28 -14.32 -8.00
CA VAL A 438 13.64 -15.73 -8.26
C VAL A 438 14.87 -16.16 -7.45
N LEU A 439 15.85 -15.26 -7.27
CA LEU A 439 17.01 -15.53 -6.43
C LEU A 439 16.63 -15.65 -4.95
N ASP A 440 15.69 -14.81 -4.49
CA ASP A 440 15.13 -14.88 -3.12
C ASP A 440 14.31 -16.15 -2.91
N ASP A 441 13.42 -16.49 -3.86
CA ASP A 441 12.58 -17.71 -3.82
C ASP A 441 13.40 -19.00 -3.68
N ARG A 442 14.59 -19.02 -4.30
CA ARG A 442 15.55 -20.14 -4.24
C ARG A 442 16.56 -20.06 -3.10
N GLY A 443 16.46 -19.08 -2.20
CA GLY A 443 17.41 -18.91 -1.09
C GLY A 443 18.86 -18.66 -1.51
N LEU A 444 19.09 -18.16 -2.73
CA LEU A 444 20.45 -17.94 -3.27
C LEU A 444 21.07 -16.61 -2.81
N LEU A 445 20.28 -15.73 -2.18
CA LEU A 445 20.75 -14.46 -1.66
C LEU A 445 21.24 -14.61 -0.21
N PRO A 446 22.33 -13.94 0.19
CA PRO A 446 22.85 -14.01 1.56
C PRO A 446 21.98 -13.26 2.58
N PHE A 447 20.97 -12.53 2.11
CA PHE A 447 19.99 -11.81 2.89
C PHE A 447 18.63 -11.93 2.21
N GLN A 448 17.57 -11.80 2.98
CA GLN A 448 16.21 -11.99 2.48
C GLN A 448 15.65 -10.72 1.87
N MET A 449 14.93 -10.83 0.77
CA MET A 449 14.27 -9.68 0.16
C MET A 449 12.91 -9.39 0.82
N PRO A 450 12.38 -8.15 0.65
CA PRO A 450 10.99 -7.87 0.99
C PRO A 450 10.02 -8.87 0.34
N GLU A 451 8.84 -9.01 0.93
CA GLU A 451 7.79 -9.91 0.45
C GLU A 451 7.66 -9.86 -1.09
N PRO A 452 7.56 -11.01 -1.78
CA PRO A 452 7.52 -11.07 -3.24
C PRO A 452 6.45 -10.17 -3.87
N SER A 453 5.29 -10.02 -3.24
CA SER A 453 4.22 -9.13 -3.72
C SER A 453 4.65 -7.66 -3.76
N ILE A 454 5.40 -7.19 -2.75
CA ILE A 454 5.97 -5.84 -2.67
C ILE A 454 7.05 -5.67 -3.75
N LEU A 455 7.96 -6.65 -3.89
CA LEU A 455 9.05 -6.58 -4.86
C LEU A 455 8.54 -6.61 -6.31
N LEU A 456 7.57 -7.47 -6.61
CA LEU A 456 6.92 -7.59 -7.92
C LEU A 456 6.12 -6.33 -8.33
N THR A 457 5.90 -5.39 -7.43
CA THR A 457 5.34 -4.07 -7.78
C THR A 457 6.24 -3.35 -8.79
N LEU A 458 7.57 -3.52 -8.71
CA LEU A 458 8.51 -3.01 -9.72
C LEU A 458 8.25 -3.63 -11.10
N VAL A 459 7.98 -4.94 -11.15
CA VAL A 459 7.62 -5.66 -12.38
C VAL A 459 6.32 -5.08 -12.93
N ALA A 460 5.30 -4.87 -12.09
CA ALA A 460 4.03 -4.30 -12.51
C ALA A 460 4.19 -2.90 -13.14
N VAL A 461 4.97 -2.02 -12.53
CA VAL A 461 5.30 -0.70 -13.09
C VAL A 461 6.03 -0.84 -14.42
N GLY A 462 7.01 -1.75 -14.50
CA GLY A 462 7.76 -2.03 -15.72
C GLY A 462 6.89 -2.54 -16.87
N LEU A 463 5.97 -3.49 -16.62
CA LEU A 463 5.03 -4.02 -17.60
C LEU A 463 4.08 -2.92 -18.14
N GLY A 464 3.52 -2.10 -17.25
CA GLY A 464 2.68 -0.97 -17.66
C GLY A 464 3.45 0.05 -18.52
N LEU A 465 4.72 0.31 -18.19
CA LEU A 465 5.59 1.18 -18.99
C LEU A 465 5.88 0.56 -20.36
N ALA A 466 6.22 -0.72 -20.44
CA ALA A 466 6.47 -1.43 -21.68
C ALA A 466 5.27 -1.36 -22.62
N CYS A 467 4.06 -1.64 -22.13
CA CYS A 467 2.86 -1.54 -22.94
C CYS A 467 2.56 -0.10 -23.40
N ALA A 468 2.79 0.90 -22.54
CA ALA A 468 2.69 2.31 -22.92
C ALA A 468 3.70 2.68 -24.03
N THR A 469 4.95 2.20 -23.94
CA THR A 469 5.96 2.42 -24.99
C THR A 469 5.54 1.81 -26.32
N CYS A 470 5.07 0.55 -26.35
CA CYS A 470 4.58 -0.12 -27.56
C CYS A 470 3.45 0.68 -28.23
N VAL A 471 2.41 1.07 -27.46
CA VAL A 471 1.31 1.85 -28.01
C VAL A 471 1.79 3.22 -28.51
N SER A 472 2.75 3.85 -27.81
CA SER A 472 3.32 5.12 -28.27
C SER A 472 4.01 4.98 -29.63
N ILE A 473 4.70 3.86 -29.88
CA ILE A 473 5.39 3.58 -31.15
C ILE A 473 4.37 3.35 -32.26
N PHE A 474 3.45 2.39 -32.07
CA PHE A 474 2.54 1.94 -33.12
C PHE A 474 1.46 2.97 -33.47
N SER A 475 1.10 3.84 -32.53
CA SER A 475 0.19 4.96 -32.81
C SER A 475 0.74 5.96 -33.83
N GLU A 476 2.07 6.05 -33.98
CA GLU A 476 2.73 6.91 -34.97
C GLU A 476 3.11 6.15 -36.24
N THR A 477 3.55 4.88 -36.13
CA THR A 477 3.98 4.08 -37.29
C THR A 477 2.81 3.65 -38.18
N ALA A 478 1.59 3.51 -37.66
CA ALA A 478 0.41 3.20 -38.47
C ALA A 478 0.08 4.27 -39.54
N LEU A 479 0.69 5.46 -39.45
CA LEU A 479 0.49 6.57 -40.40
C LEU A 479 1.43 6.52 -41.62
N SER A 480 2.55 5.79 -41.57
CA SER A 480 3.48 5.68 -42.71
C SER A 480 3.14 4.47 -43.60
N LYS A 481 3.12 4.68 -44.94
CA LYS A 481 2.65 3.69 -45.94
C LYS A 481 3.64 2.55 -46.26
N SER A 482 4.81 2.43 -45.63
CA SER A 482 5.79 1.38 -45.95
C SER A 482 5.50 0.04 -45.24
N SER A 483 5.75 -1.07 -45.95
CA SER A 483 5.62 -2.43 -45.44
C SER A 483 6.86 -2.85 -44.66
N ASP A 484 6.93 -2.44 -43.39
CA ASP A 484 7.97 -2.90 -42.46
C ASP A 484 7.50 -4.11 -41.64
N TRP A 485 8.38 -5.08 -41.39
CA TRP A 485 8.13 -6.24 -40.49
C TRP A 485 7.61 -5.82 -39.09
N ARG A 486 7.97 -4.59 -38.67
CA ARG A 486 7.49 -3.93 -37.45
C ARG A 486 5.96 -3.86 -37.39
N ARG A 487 5.27 -3.72 -38.53
CA ARG A 487 3.81 -3.68 -38.58
C ARG A 487 3.19 -5.04 -38.20
N SER A 488 3.78 -6.14 -38.65
CA SER A 488 3.33 -7.49 -38.28
C SER A 488 3.45 -7.74 -36.78
N VAL A 489 4.56 -7.32 -36.17
CA VAL A 489 4.74 -7.37 -34.71
C VAL A 489 3.75 -6.45 -33.98
N GLY A 490 3.46 -5.29 -34.56
CA GLY A 490 2.46 -4.34 -34.04
C GLY A 490 1.03 -4.89 -33.99
N LEU A 491 0.67 -5.84 -34.86
CA LEU A 491 -0.64 -6.51 -34.82
C LEU A 491 -0.81 -7.43 -33.61
N LEU A 492 0.29 -7.95 -33.05
CA LEU A 492 0.26 -8.82 -31.87
C LEU A 492 0.12 -8.04 -30.55
N VAL A 493 0.50 -6.75 -30.53
CA VAL A 493 0.46 -5.92 -29.31
C VAL A 493 -0.96 -5.76 -28.75
N PRO A 494 -2.01 -5.46 -29.54
CA PRO A 494 -3.39 -5.42 -29.03
C PRO A 494 -3.86 -6.75 -28.44
N ILE A 495 -3.44 -7.88 -29.03
CA ILE A 495 -3.78 -9.23 -28.55
C ILE A 495 -3.12 -9.46 -27.18
N ALA A 496 -1.82 -9.15 -27.06
CA ALA A 496 -1.09 -9.21 -25.79
C ALA A 496 -1.73 -8.35 -24.70
N ILE A 497 -2.15 -7.13 -25.04
CA ILE A 497 -2.85 -6.23 -24.11
C ILE A 497 -4.20 -6.84 -23.69
N LEU A 498 -4.98 -7.38 -24.64
CA LEU A 498 -6.29 -7.98 -24.36
C LEU A 498 -6.18 -9.19 -23.44
N LEU A 499 -5.17 -10.06 -23.65
CA LEU A 499 -4.88 -11.19 -22.77
C LEU A 499 -4.57 -10.71 -21.34
N THR A 500 -3.86 -9.60 -21.19
CA THR A 500 -3.50 -9.06 -19.87
C THR A 500 -4.72 -8.60 -19.06
N PHE A 501 -5.82 -8.19 -19.71
CA PHE A 501 -7.05 -7.81 -19.00
C PHE A 501 -7.91 -9.01 -18.57
N LEU A 502 -7.70 -10.18 -19.19
CA LEU A 502 -8.57 -11.34 -19.02
C LEU A 502 -8.67 -11.81 -17.55
N PRO A 503 -7.58 -11.89 -16.76
CA PRO A 503 -7.67 -12.27 -15.35
C PRO A 503 -8.57 -11.33 -14.55
N THR A 504 -8.45 -10.01 -14.72
CA THR A 504 -9.31 -9.05 -14.00
C THR A 504 -10.77 -9.27 -14.33
N PHE A 505 -11.11 -9.42 -15.62
CA PHE A 505 -12.50 -9.62 -16.04
C PHE A 505 -13.12 -10.90 -15.47
N LEU A 506 -12.34 -11.99 -15.40
CA LEU A 506 -12.80 -13.26 -14.83
C LEU A 506 -13.09 -13.16 -13.32
N ASN A 507 -12.39 -12.28 -12.61
CA ASN A 507 -12.48 -12.16 -11.15
C ASN A 507 -13.37 -10.99 -10.68
N VAL A 508 -13.74 -10.05 -11.55
CA VAL A 508 -14.71 -8.97 -11.23
C VAL A 508 -16.09 -9.54 -10.81
N ALA A 509 -16.48 -10.69 -11.36
CA ALA A 509 -17.78 -11.31 -11.07
C ALA A 509 -17.94 -11.70 -9.60
N ASP A 510 -16.84 -12.06 -8.93
CA ASP A 510 -16.83 -12.49 -7.53
C ASP A 510 -17.25 -11.37 -6.56
N GLY A 511 -16.85 -10.11 -6.83
CA GLY A 511 -17.27 -8.95 -6.03
C GLY A 511 -16.47 -8.69 -4.76
N ARG A 512 -15.58 -9.61 -4.38
CA ARG A 512 -14.60 -9.47 -3.30
C ARG A 512 -13.19 -9.91 -3.71
N TRP A 513 -12.91 -9.97 -5.01
CA TRP A 513 -11.62 -10.40 -5.57
C TRP A 513 -11.14 -11.75 -5.02
N GLN A 514 -12.06 -12.68 -4.79
CA GLN A 514 -11.84 -14.03 -4.26
C GLN A 514 -11.28 -14.10 -2.85
N GLN A 515 -11.62 -13.12 -2.00
CA GLN A 515 -11.39 -13.26 -0.57
C GLN A 515 -12.14 -14.48 0.00
N PRO A 516 -11.49 -15.30 0.87
CA PRO A 516 -12.12 -16.41 1.58
C PRO A 516 -13.43 -16.05 2.30
N ASP A 517 -14.38 -16.98 2.32
CA ASP A 517 -15.71 -16.75 2.92
C ASP A 517 -15.73 -16.81 4.46
N SER A 518 -14.89 -17.66 5.05
CA SER A 518 -14.68 -17.76 6.50
C SER A 518 -13.24 -17.41 6.85
N THR A 519 -13.05 -16.68 7.95
CA THR A 519 -11.71 -16.26 8.39
C THR A 519 -11.47 -16.66 9.82
N VAL A 520 -10.24 -17.13 10.11
CA VAL A 520 -9.76 -17.56 11.43
C VAL A 520 -10.11 -16.54 12.52
N SER A 521 -9.96 -15.25 12.22
CA SER A 521 -10.29 -14.12 13.10
C SER A 521 -11.76 -13.99 13.51
N GLN A 522 -12.71 -14.41 12.68
CA GLN A 522 -14.13 -14.49 13.08
C GLN A 522 -14.36 -15.60 14.11
N LEU A 523 -13.52 -16.63 14.12
CA LEU A 523 -13.53 -17.67 15.15
C LEU A 523 -12.81 -17.18 16.42
N LEU A 524 -11.77 -16.35 16.28
CA LEU A 524 -11.09 -15.71 17.42
C LEU A 524 -11.93 -14.67 18.17
N ALA A 525 -12.90 -14.04 17.50
CA ALA A 525 -13.87 -13.16 18.16
C ALA A 525 -14.73 -13.89 19.23
N GLN A 526 -14.63 -15.22 19.31
CA GLN A 526 -15.29 -16.05 20.32
C GLN A 526 -14.43 -16.26 21.58
N LEU A 527 -13.15 -15.86 21.57
CA LEU A 527 -12.33 -15.89 22.79
C LEU A 527 -12.84 -14.84 23.79
N PRO A 528 -12.80 -15.12 25.11
CA PRO A 528 -13.28 -14.18 26.12
C PRO A 528 -12.53 -12.84 26.04
N ASP A 529 -13.26 -11.76 25.87
CA ASP A 529 -12.72 -10.40 25.98
C ASP A 529 -12.77 -9.97 27.45
N ASN A 530 -11.65 -9.53 28.01
CA ASN A 530 -11.48 -9.10 29.40
C ASN A 530 -12.11 -10.06 30.44
N PRO A 531 -11.65 -11.31 30.56
CA PRO A 531 -12.22 -12.26 31.51
C PRO A 531 -11.98 -11.83 32.96
N GLU A 532 -12.91 -12.19 33.85
CA GLU A 532 -12.77 -11.93 35.30
C GLU A 532 -11.49 -12.55 35.90
N ASP A 533 -10.96 -13.61 35.26
CA ASP A 533 -9.72 -14.28 35.64
C ASP A 533 -8.45 -13.44 35.38
N GLY A 534 -8.56 -12.30 34.69
CA GLY A 534 -7.45 -11.42 34.33
C GLY A 534 -7.09 -11.42 32.84
N ASN A 535 -6.58 -10.28 32.35
CA ASN A 535 -6.12 -10.16 30.97
C ASN A 535 -5.00 -11.18 30.67
N TYR A 536 -5.05 -11.73 29.47
CA TYR A 536 -4.16 -12.79 29.00
C TYR A 536 -3.60 -12.46 27.61
N ARG A 537 -2.68 -13.30 27.14
CA ARG A 537 -2.14 -13.25 25.77
C ARG A 537 -2.52 -14.48 24.98
N THR A 538 -2.72 -14.27 23.68
CA THR A 538 -2.94 -15.32 22.70
C THR A 538 -1.69 -15.47 21.85
N LEU A 539 -1.14 -16.68 21.83
CA LEU A 539 -0.02 -17.06 20.97
C LEU A 539 -0.56 -17.69 19.69
N PHE A 540 -0.24 -17.08 18.55
CA PHE A 540 -0.52 -17.65 17.24
C PHE A 540 0.74 -18.35 16.75
N VAL A 541 0.66 -19.62 16.37
CA VAL A 541 1.82 -20.40 15.89
C VAL A 541 1.43 -21.21 14.66
N GLY A 542 2.25 -21.18 13.62
CA GLY A 542 2.00 -21.94 12.41
C GLY A 542 2.72 -21.37 11.21
N ASP A 543 2.15 -21.57 10.02
CA ASP A 543 2.69 -21.01 8.79
C ASP A 543 2.56 -19.47 8.79
N ASN A 544 3.65 -18.79 8.42
CA ASN A 544 3.76 -17.33 8.44
C ASN A 544 2.64 -16.63 7.64
N GLU A 545 2.20 -17.22 6.53
CA GLU A 545 1.18 -16.61 5.66
C GLU A 545 -0.23 -16.64 6.26
N LEU A 546 -0.48 -17.49 7.26
CA LEU A 546 -1.80 -17.70 7.86
C LEU A 546 -1.98 -16.94 9.17
N LEU A 547 -0.90 -16.40 9.75
CA LEU A 547 -0.94 -15.76 11.07
C LEU A 547 -1.55 -14.35 10.96
N PRO A 548 -2.56 -14.01 11.77
CA PRO A 548 -3.24 -12.71 11.73
C PRO A 548 -2.50 -11.62 12.53
N VAL A 549 -1.20 -11.76 12.77
CA VAL A 549 -0.40 -10.87 13.62
C VAL A 549 1.02 -10.77 13.07
N ALA A 550 1.74 -9.72 13.42
CA ALA A 550 3.16 -9.66 13.10
C ALA A 550 3.93 -10.81 13.77
N THR A 551 4.79 -11.46 12.99
CA THR A 551 5.39 -12.74 13.36
C THR A 551 6.89 -12.62 13.64
N ASN A 552 7.38 -13.53 14.47
CA ASN A 552 8.78 -13.88 14.59
C ASN A 552 8.93 -15.30 14.04
N ALA A 553 9.88 -15.51 13.15
CA ALA A 553 10.13 -16.85 12.66
C ALA A 553 10.90 -17.67 13.69
N LEU A 554 10.46 -18.90 13.86
CA LEU A 554 11.08 -19.87 14.75
C LEU A 554 11.92 -20.85 13.95
N THR A 555 11.33 -21.43 12.91
CA THR A 555 12.00 -22.31 11.94
C THR A 555 11.74 -21.80 10.52
N SER A 556 12.19 -22.57 9.52
CA SER A 556 11.88 -22.34 8.11
C SER A 556 10.38 -22.33 7.79
N PHE A 557 9.57 -23.08 8.55
CA PHE A 557 8.15 -23.32 8.24
C PHE A 557 7.20 -22.90 9.36
N VAL A 558 7.71 -22.68 10.57
CA VAL A 558 6.91 -22.30 11.73
C VAL A 558 7.33 -20.92 12.20
N SER A 559 6.36 -20.03 12.28
CA SER A 559 6.47 -18.71 12.87
C SER A 559 5.47 -18.60 14.02
N TYR A 560 5.69 -17.63 14.90
CA TYR A 560 4.71 -17.28 15.92
C TYR A 560 4.52 -15.78 16.05
N GLY A 561 3.36 -15.37 16.54
CA GLY A 561 3.08 -13.99 16.93
C GLY A 561 2.20 -13.96 18.17
N VAL A 562 2.20 -12.83 18.87
CA VAL A 562 1.48 -12.68 20.14
C VAL A 562 0.58 -11.46 20.06
N SER A 563 -0.67 -11.64 20.51
CA SER A 563 -1.61 -10.57 20.74
C SER A 563 -2.06 -10.59 22.19
N ASP A 564 -2.41 -9.43 22.73
CA ASP A 564 -3.17 -9.32 23.97
C ASP A 564 -4.62 -9.81 23.74
N ASP A 565 -5.41 -9.81 24.81
CA ASP A 565 -6.79 -10.28 24.83
C ASP A 565 -7.74 -9.50 23.92
N GLY A 566 -8.83 -10.16 23.54
CA GLY A 566 -9.82 -9.63 22.61
C GLY A 566 -9.53 -9.91 21.13
N PRO A 567 -10.34 -9.35 20.21
CA PRO A 567 -10.20 -9.57 18.78
C PRO A 567 -8.95 -8.88 18.22
N VAL A 568 -8.22 -9.60 17.37
CA VAL A 568 -7.04 -9.05 16.69
C VAL A 568 -7.42 -7.87 15.80
N ASN A 569 -6.68 -6.77 15.92
CA ASN A 569 -6.93 -5.52 15.22
C ASN A 569 -5.65 -4.96 14.59
N ILE A 570 -5.78 -3.83 13.90
CA ILE A 570 -4.67 -3.19 13.17
C ILE A 570 -3.44 -2.85 14.02
N VAL A 571 -3.54 -2.76 15.35
CA VAL A 571 -2.40 -2.50 16.24
C VAL A 571 -1.37 -3.64 16.19
N SER A 572 -1.81 -4.87 15.89
CA SER A 572 -0.97 -6.06 15.78
C SER A 572 -0.28 -6.21 14.42
N HIS A 573 -0.47 -5.26 13.49
CA HIS A 573 0.14 -5.26 12.16
C HIS A 573 1.66 -5.07 12.17
N TRP A 574 2.15 -4.21 13.07
CA TRP A 574 3.58 -3.86 13.09
C TRP A 574 4.40 -4.86 13.90
N ALA A 575 5.56 -5.25 13.36
CA ALA A 575 6.50 -6.17 14.01
C ALA A 575 7.24 -5.51 15.19
N PRO A 576 7.08 -6.01 16.43
CA PRO A 576 7.80 -5.49 17.60
C PRO A 576 9.29 -5.87 17.55
N GLN A 577 10.11 -5.26 18.41
CA GLN A 577 11.50 -5.73 18.55
C GLN A 577 11.53 -7.07 19.28
N HIS A 578 12.59 -7.83 19.01
CA HIS A 578 12.87 -9.03 19.77
C HIS A 578 13.31 -8.67 21.21
N THR A 579 12.51 -9.07 22.20
CA THR A 579 12.77 -8.83 23.63
C THR A 579 13.21 -10.11 24.34
N ALA A 580 13.58 -10.01 25.63
CA ALA A 580 13.87 -11.19 26.45
C ALA A 580 12.67 -12.15 26.55
N MET A 581 11.43 -11.63 26.51
CA MET A 581 10.22 -12.46 26.50
C MET A 581 10.09 -13.28 25.20
N ASN A 582 10.51 -12.72 24.06
CA ASN A 582 10.58 -13.47 22.80
C ASN A 582 11.59 -14.62 22.90
N SER A 583 12.77 -14.38 23.51
CA SER A 583 13.75 -15.45 23.66
C SER A 583 13.27 -16.60 24.56
N LEU A 584 12.39 -16.34 25.53
CA LEU A 584 11.73 -17.38 26.33
C LEU A 584 10.67 -18.13 25.52
N ALA A 585 9.89 -17.42 24.69
CA ALA A 585 8.93 -18.03 23.78
C ALA A 585 9.61 -18.94 22.75
N ASP A 586 10.73 -18.48 22.18
CA ASP A 586 11.56 -19.26 21.26
C ASP A 586 12.05 -20.55 21.91
N GLN A 587 12.56 -20.47 23.15
CA GLN A 587 13.04 -21.64 23.90
C GLN A 587 11.90 -22.62 24.19
N ALA A 588 10.73 -22.13 24.62
CA ALA A 588 9.57 -22.98 24.90
C ALA A 588 9.05 -23.68 23.63
N LEU A 589 8.94 -22.94 22.52
CA LEU A 589 8.48 -23.49 21.24
C LEU A 589 9.51 -24.43 20.60
N MET A 590 10.82 -24.14 20.74
CA MET A 590 11.86 -25.06 20.27
C MET A 590 11.83 -26.37 21.08
N ALA A 591 11.68 -26.30 22.40
CA ALA A 591 11.55 -27.49 23.26
C ALA A 591 10.29 -28.32 22.91
N LEU A 592 9.22 -27.66 22.46
CA LEU A 592 8.02 -28.34 21.95
C LEU A 592 8.30 -29.05 20.62
N ILE A 593 8.91 -28.36 19.65
CA ILE A 593 9.21 -28.93 18.32
C ILE A 593 10.22 -30.09 18.41
N SER A 594 11.21 -29.99 19.31
CA SER A 594 12.17 -31.07 19.56
C SER A 594 11.59 -32.22 20.39
N ASN A 595 10.34 -32.13 20.87
CA ASN A 595 9.73 -33.05 21.84
C ASN A 595 10.54 -33.21 23.15
N ASP A 596 11.27 -32.17 23.57
CA ASP A 596 12.04 -32.15 24.82
C ASP A 596 11.16 -31.86 26.06
N THR A 597 9.90 -31.45 25.85
CA THR A 597 8.95 -31.17 26.93
C THR A 597 7.57 -31.80 26.67
N VAL A 598 6.94 -32.23 27.77
CA VAL A 598 5.53 -32.66 27.83
C VAL A 598 4.66 -31.67 28.61
N ARG A 599 5.23 -30.51 28.98
CA ARG A 599 4.58 -29.43 29.72
C ARG A 599 5.04 -28.06 29.22
N VAL A 600 4.73 -27.74 27.96
CA VAL A 600 5.08 -26.45 27.35
C VAL A 600 4.25 -25.29 27.91
N GLY A 601 2.99 -25.52 28.29
CA GLY A 601 2.09 -24.51 28.84
C GLY A 601 2.69 -23.84 30.08
N ARG A 602 3.33 -24.62 30.94
CA ARG A 602 4.07 -24.13 32.11
C ARG A 602 5.28 -23.27 31.78
N LEU A 603 6.01 -23.58 30.70
CA LEU A 603 7.10 -22.73 30.21
C LEU A 603 6.59 -21.40 29.64
N MET A 604 5.37 -21.40 29.09
CA MET A 604 4.71 -20.23 28.53
C MET A 604 3.91 -19.41 29.56
N SER A 605 3.63 -19.97 30.73
CA SER A 605 2.86 -19.32 31.79
C SER A 605 3.42 -17.94 32.22
N PRO A 606 4.74 -17.75 32.43
CA PRO A 606 5.30 -16.44 32.76
C PRO A 606 5.11 -15.37 31.68
N LEU A 607 4.83 -15.79 30.45
CA LEU A 607 4.56 -14.90 29.31
C LEU A 607 3.08 -14.47 29.24
N ALA A 608 2.26 -14.94 30.19
CA ALA A 608 0.82 -14.75 30.28
C ALA A 608 0.03 -15.33 29.10
N ILE A 609 0.55 -16.39 28.47
CA ILE A 609 -0.11 -17.04 27.32
C ILE A 609 -1.18 -18.02 27.84
N ARG A 610 -2.45 -17.68 27.59
CA ARG A 610 -3.61 -18.53 27.91
C ARG A 610 -4.06 -19.37 26.72
N TYR A 611 -4.09 -18.81 25.53
CA TYR A 611 -4.53 -19.53 24.32
C TYR A 611 -3.40 -19.67 23.31
N ILE A 612 -3.30 -20.86 22.72
CA ILE A 612 -2.41 -21.16 21.60
C ILE A 612 -3.28 -21.50 20.40
N VAL A 613 -3.13 -20.73 19.33
CA VAL A 613 -3.96 -20.78 18.14
C VAL A 613 -3.09 -21.20 16.95
N VAL A 614 -3.47 -22.31 16.32
CA VAL A 614 -2.79 -22.87 15.15
C VAL A 614 -3.71 -22.77 13.94
N PRO A 615 -3.52 -21.77 13.06
CA PRO A 615 -4.27 -21.69 11.82
C PRO A 615 -3.77 -22.76 10.83
N LEU A 616 -4.69 -23.41 10.15
CA LEU A 616 -4.43 -24.45 9.16
C LEU A 616 -4.95 -24.02 7.79
N SER A 617 -4.17 -24.26 6.73
CA SER A 617 -4.66 -24.08 5.37
C SER A 617 -5.61 -25.22 4.99
N SER A 618 -6.30 -25.08 3.85
CA SER A 618 -7.19 -26.13 3.32
C SER A 618 -6.46 -27.46 3.00
N ALA A 619 -5.14 -27.37 2.79
CA ALA A 619 -4.18 -28.46 2.62
C ALA A 619 -2.95 -28.19 3.50
N PRO A 620 -3.01 -28.55 4.80
CA PRO A 620 -1.97 -28.20 5.77
C PRO A 620 -0.64 -28.88 5.42
N SER A 621 0.46 -28.17 5.68
CA SER A 621 1.82 -28.70 5.51
C SER A 621 2.13 -29.77 6.56
N ALA A 622 3.10 -30.65 6.27
CA ALA A 622 3.54 -31.68 7.22
C ALA A 622 4.00 -31.05 8.55
N SER A 623 4.74 -29.95 8.50
CA SER A 623 5.19 -29.21 9.69
C SER A 623 4.04 -28.65 10.53
N ALA A 624 2.94 -28.22 9.89
CA ALA A 624 1.76 -27.75 10.61
C ALA A 624 1.04 -28.91 11.32
N LEU A 625 0.98 -30.09 10.70
CA LEU A 625 0.42 -31.28 11.32
C LEU A 625 1.28 -31.76 12.49
N ASP A 626 2.61 -31.85 12.30
CA ASP A 626 3.55 -32.23 13.35
C ASP A 626 3.47 -31.28 14.56
N LEU A 627 3.31 -29.97 14.31
CA LEU A 627 3.13 -28.97 15.38
C LEU A 627 1.82 -29.20 16.16
N VAL A 628 0.72 -29.47 15.47
CA VAL A 628 -0.57 -29.77 16.13
C VAL A 628 -0.46 -31.04 16.96
N ASP A 629 0.21 -32.06 16.46
CA ASP A 629 0.44 -33.31 17.19
C ASP A 629 1.34 -33.08 18.42
N ALA A 630 2.42 -32.32 18.29
CA ALA A 630 3.31 -31.96 19.40
C ALA A 630 2.57 -31.19 20.51
N LEU A 631 1.71 -30.23 20.15
CA LEU A 631 0.85 -29.50 21.10
C LEU A 631 -0.17 -30.42 21.77
N SER A 632 -0.68 -31.41 21.05
CA SER A 632 -1.67 -32.36 21.56
C SER A 632 -1.09 -33.37 22.55
N ASN A 633 0.23 -33.58 22.52
CA ASN A 633 0.94 -34.46 23.44
C ASN A 633 1.31 -33.78 24.78
N GLN A 634 0.99 -32.49 24.94
CA GLN A 634 1.29 -31.74 26.15
C GLN A 634 0.23 -32.00 27.23
N LEU A 635 0.69 -32.19 28.48
CA LEU A 635 -0.18 -32.53 29.61
C LEU A 635 -0.91 -31.32 30.22
N ASP A 636 -0.39 -30.12 29.95
CA ASP A 636 -0.87 -28.83 30.49
C ASP A 636 -1.66 -28.01 29.47
N LEU A 637 -1.93 -28.57 28.29
CA LEU A 637 -2.77 -27.96 27.26
C LEU A 637 -4.10 -28.70 27.13
N ARG A 638 -5.19 -27.95 27.11
CA ARG A 638 -6.54 -28.43 26.84
C ARG A 638 -6.99 -27.98 25.45
N ARG A 639 -7.35 -28.92 24.57
CA ARG A 639 -7.90 -28.57 23.26
C ARG A 639 -9.33 -28.05 23.40
N LEU A 640 -9.58 -26.79 23.05
CA LEU A 640 -10.90 -26.15 23.12
C LEU A 640 -11.66 -26.22 21.80
N TYR A 641 -10.95 -26.04 20.69
CA TYR A 641 -11.55 -25.99 19.37
C TYR A 641 -10.72 -26.78 18.36
N PHE A 642 -11.39 -27.50 17.48
CA PHE A 642 -10.77 -28.26 16.40
C PHE A 642 -11.67 -28.21 15.16
N ALA A 643 -11.22 -27.49 14.14
CA ALA A 643 -11.81 -27.45 12.83
C ALA A 643 -10.74 -27.72 11.76
N ARG A 644 -11.18 -27.81 10.50
CA ARG A 644 -10.28 -28.07 9.37
C ARG A 644 -9.28 -26.94 9.14
N ASP A 645 -9.62 -25.72 9.56
CA ASP A 645 -8.90 -24.47 9.31
C ASP A 645 -8.26 -23.86 10.58
N LEU A 646 -8.56 -24.40 11.77
CA LEU A 646 -8.10 -23.83 13.03
C LEU A 646 -8.11 -24.84 14.18
N VAL A 647 -7.05 -24.82 14.99
CA VAL A 647 -7.00 -25.52 16.27
C VAL A 647 -6.69 -24.53 17.39
N ILE A 648 -7.43 -24.59 18.49
CA ILE A 648 -7.21 -23.73 19.67
C ILE A 648 -6.95 -24.62 20.89
N PHE A 649 -5.84 -24.37 21.56
CA PHE A 649 -5.48 -24.93 22.84
C PHE A 649 -5.57 -23.86 23.94
N GLU A 650 -6.05 -24.24 25.11
CA GLU A 650 -5.98 -23.46 26.33
C GLU A 650 -4.88 -24.02 27.22
N ASN A 651 -3.97 -23.17 27.64
CA ASN A 651 -2.99 -23.44 28.66
C ASN A 651 -3.67 -23.44 30.03
N VAL A 652 -3.66 -24.56 30.73
CA VAL A 652 -4.31 -24.70 32.04
C VAL A 652 -3.46 -24.06 33.14
N ASP A 653 -2.15 -23.97 32.93
CA ASP A 653 -1.18 -23.44 33.90
C ASP A 653 -0.91 -21.93 33.70
N TRP A 654 -1.77 -21.21 32.98
CA TRP A 654 -1.56 -19.79 32.63
C TRP A 654 -1.66 -18.85 33.84
N ILE A 655 -1.00 -17.69 33.73
CA ILE A 655 -1.03 -16.60 34.72
C ILE A 655 -1.46 -15.30 34.02
N PRO A 656 -2.28 -14.43 34.65
CA PRO A 656 -2.66 -13.14 34.07
C PRO A 656 -1.47 -12.19 33.91
N ILE A 657 -1.55 -11.28 32.93
CA ILE A 657 -0.48 -10.30 32.63
C ILE A 657 -0.09 -9.50 33.88
N ILE A 658 -1.06 -9.18 34.74
CA ILE A 658 -0.82 -8.53 36.04
C ILE A 658 -1.64 -9.28 37.10
N GLY A 659 -0.94 -10.01 37.97
CA GLY A 659 -1.55 -10.79 39.05
C GLY A 659 -0.67 -10.85 40.29
N VAL A 660 -1.28 -11.20 41.42
CA VAL A 660 -0.58 -11.49 42.68
C VAL A 660 -0.24 -12.98 42.70
N LEU A 661 1.05 -13.30 42.73
CA LEU A 661 1.51 -14.68 42.90
C LEU A 661 1.30 -15.14 44.35
N ASP A 662 1.12 -16.44 44.55
CA ASP A 662 1.12 -17.03 45.89
C ASP A 662 2.54 -16.99 46.51
N GLU A 663 2.64 -17.22 47.82
CA GLU A 663 3.92 -17.06 48.54
C GLU A 663 5.01 -17.99 48.01
N GLN A 664 4.65 -19.21 47.62
CA GLN A 664 5.60 -20.18 47.06
C GLN A 664 6.08 -19.76 45.67
N SER A 665 5.17 -19.34 44.78
CA SER A 665 5.52 -18.87 43.43
C SER A 665 6.26 -17.54 43.46
N ALA A 666 5.98 -16.66 44.44
CA ALA A 666 6.72 -15.43 44.62
C ALA A 666 8.20 -15.70 44.93
N VAL A 667 8.50 -16.64 45.83
CA VAL A 667 9.89 -17.05 46.11
C VAL A 667 10.52 -17.77 44.91
N ALA A 668 9.75 -18.61 44.22
CA ALA A 668 10.22 -19.31 43.03
C ALA A 668 10.59 -18.32 41.91
N SER A 669 9.76 -17.28 41.70
CA SER A 669 9.93 -16.25 40.66
C SER A 669 11.26 -15.49 40.79
N GLN A 670 11.73 -15.28 42.02
CA GLN A 670 13.01 -14.61 42.29
C GLN A 670 14.23 -15.48 41.96
N LYS A 671 14.05 -16.80 41.89
CA LYS A 671 15.12 -17.77 41.61
C LYS A 671 15.20 -18.17 40.13
N VAL A 672 14.37 -17.59 39.26
CA VAL A 672 14.16 -18.10 37.89
C VAL A 672 15.39 -17.92 37.00
N VAL A 673 16.15 -19.01 36.89
CA VAL A 673 16.75 -19.49 35.64
C VAL A 673 15.76 -20.50 35.04
N GLY A 674 15.67 -20.65 33.71
CA GLY A 674 14.64 -21.48 33.03
C GLY A 674 14.47 -22.92 33.57
N SER A 675 15.49 -23.49 34.20
CA SER A 675 15.42 -24.77 34.90
C SER A 675 14.50 -24.79 36.13
N ALA A 676 14.30 -23.64 36.80
CA ALA A 676 13.42 -23.54 37.97
C ALA A 676 11.93 -23.66 37.60
N LEU A 677 11.53 -23.19 36.41
CA LEU A 677 10.17 -23.32 35.90
C LEU A 677 9.80 -24.76 35.57
N ILE A 678 10.78 -25.61 35.27
CA ILE A 678 10.58 -27.06 35.10
C ILE A 678 10.30 -27.74 36.45
N VAL A 679 10.87 -27.20 37.55
CA VAL A 679 10.79 -27.81 38.89
C VAL A 679 9.59 -27.30 39.70
N GLN A 680 9.31 -25.99 39.71
CA GLN A 680 8.15 -25.41 40.42
C GLN A 680 7.14 -24.71 39.50
N GLU A 681 5.85 -24.97 39.71
CA GLU A 681 4.73 -24.34 38.99
C GLU A 681 4.47 -22.96 39.59
N LEU A 682 4.21 -21.98 38.73
CA LEU A 682 3.83 -20.65 39.19
C LEU A 682 2.29 -20.56 39.22
N GLN A 683 1.73 -20.04 40.30
CA GLN A 683 0.30 -19.84 40.47
C GLN A 683 -0.02 -18.40 40.86
N SER A 684 -1.05 -17.85 40.24
CA SER A 684 -1.61 -16.54 40.59
C SER A 684 -2.83 -16.72 41.47
N VAL A 685 -2.87 -15.98 42.59
CA VAL A 685 -3.97 -16.01 43.56
C VAL A 685 -5.12 -15.11 43.11
N ASN A 686 -4.81 -13.91 42.61
CA ASN A 686 -5.81 -12.95 42.13
C ASN A 686 -5.25 -12.11 40.98
N PRO A 687 -6.04 -11.85 39.92
CA PRO A 687 -5.69 -10.82 38.94
C PRO A 687 -5.76 -9.45 39.63
N LEU A 688 -4.74 -8.63 39.38
CA LEU A 688 -4.66 -7.28 39.95
C LEU A 688 -5.47 -6.28 39.12
N PHE A 689 -5.67 -6.56 37.84
CA PHE A 689 -6.41 -5.70 36.91
C PHE A 689 -7.13 -6.54 35.84
N VAL A 690 -8.42 -6.26 35.67
CA VAL A 690 -9.24 -6.61 34.51
C VAL A 690 -9.73 -5.27 33.96
N ASP A 691 -9.32 -4.87 32.76
CA ASP A 691 -9.69 -3.57 32.19
C ASP A 691 -9.99 -3.69 30.70
N ASP A 692 -10.88 -2.82 30.21
CA ASP A 692 -11.43 -2.79 28.86
C ASP A 692 -10.39 -2.41 27.77
N HIS A 693 -9.18 -2.02 28.18
CA HIS A 693 -8.20 -1.40 27.31
C HIS A 693 -6.77 -1.92 27.49
N ASN A 694 -6.05 -1.79 26.38
CA ASN A 694 -4.65 -2.13 26.16
C ASN A 694 -3.74 -1.78 27.35
N VAL A 695 -2.70 -2.59 27.64
CA VAL A 695 -1.80 -2.43 28.82
C VAL A 695 -1.24 -1.00 28.99
N ALA A 696 -1.13 -0.25 27.88
CA ALA A 696 -0.72 1.14 27.80
C ALA A 696 -1.58 2.17 28.56
N SER A 697 -2.89 1.94 28.74
CA SER A 697 -3.80 2.89 29.40
C SER A 697 -3.68 2.88 30.93
N LYS A 698 -2.85 1.97 31.47
CA LYS A 698 -2.71 1.72 32.91
C LYS A 698 -1.84 2.80 33.56
N SER A 699 -2.36 3.50 34.55
CA SER A 699 -1.55 4.30 35.48
C SER A 699 -1.75 3.78 36.90
N SER A 700 -0.69 3.28 37.53
CA SER A 700 -0.75 2.88 38.93
C SER A 700 -0.55 4.11 39.82
N ARG A 701 -1.62 4.58 40.46
CA ARG A 701 -1.50 5.30 41.74
C ARG A 701 -1.64 4.29 42.87
N SER A 702 -0.58 3.55 43.17
CA SER A 702 -0.53 2.87 44.46
C SER A 702 -0.09 3.89 45.51
N SER A 703 -1.06 4.45 46.25
CA SER A 703 -0.75 4.83 47.62
C SER A 703 -0.59 3.51 48.37
N PHE A 704 0.65 3.06 48.51
CA PHE A 704 0.97 1.96 49.40
C PHE A 704 0.70 2.47 50.83
N ASN A 705 -0.52 2.29 51.32
CA ASN A 705 -0.80 2.39 52.74
C ASN A 705 -0.27 1.09 53.35
N GLY A 706 1.00 1.10 53.72
CA GLY A 706 1.58 0.05 54.55
C GLY A 706 0.78 -0.06 55.84
N GLY A 707 -0.03 -1.11 55.92
CA GLY A 707 -0.71 -1.57 57.12
C GLY A 707 -0.09 -2.89 57.52
N THR A 708 0.76 -2.80 58.55
CA THR A 708 1.48 -3.84 59.33
C THR A 708 2.48 -4.71 58.61
#